data_AF-A0A9D8I8X9-F1
#
_entry.id   AF-A0A9D8I8X9-F1
#
_cell.length_a   1.000
_cell.length_b   1.000
_cell.length_c   1.000
_cell.angle_alpha   90.00
_cell.angle_beta   90.00
_cell.angle_gamma   90.00
#
_symmetry.space_group_name_H-M   'P 1'
#
loop_
_entity.id
_entity.type
_entity.pdbx_description
1 polymer ?
#
loop_
_entity_poly.entity_id
_entity_poly.type
_entity_poly.pdbx_seq_one_letter_code
_entity_poly.pdbx_strand_id
1 'polypeptide(L)'
;MKRITRRSALKSTAAGLGALALARSPLAAQNAPQPFGGEFPNLESLTTGEWWAKPSAPKTAPKSNKPKASPPAPPPPMDVPREQVVAFALYTHQHGVLKLTAQLFPLKPGEPRVARLELQRGGKWAEAARAEVLYPGWDAHFRIEKWDNTQDVPYRVRHGDRAVFDGLIRRDPVDKEEIIVANMSCNSSRTVGERAEIVASLKHHNPDLLFFGGDQTYRHTEHTAGWIEFGLQFRDVMRDRPTVSIPDDHDVGHGNVWGEGGKRSTISGDADGGYRYPVAYVNQVHRQQAWSLPDPVDPAPIDRGVTVHFTRLTVGGVDFAIIEDRKFKTGPAGKIPQMGPRPDHINDPKYDPKTIDLPGLQLLGARQERFLADWSADWTGAEMKCVLSQTAFCGAVHMHGGRQSRLLADLDCNGWPQTPRNRALELIRRAWAVHLCGDQHLAVVVKHGIHEFGDGPYGFTSPALVNTIYGRWWHPLDEKPGPNPVPNSPLPWTGDFKDGLGNRLSMLAYANPENIADEKQRADGYGLARFNKRTRMITFECWPRFSDPRQGNAAQFPGWPITVAMDANDGRKVVGYLPELVFAGGANPVLQVIEEQTGEVLYTVRAQGGRFQPRVYRAGRHTVKIGRSKPTGQTLAGLEPKPKTAAGQRAVTL
;
A
#
# COMPACT_ATOMS: atom_id res chain seq x y z
N MET A 1 46.53 9.01 36.82
CA MET A 1 45.60 9.52 35.79
C MET A 1 45.95 8.90 34.43
N LYS A 2 45.13 7.96 33.93
CA LYS A 2 45.24 7.43 32.55
C LYS A 2 44.04 7.92 31.75
N ARG A 3 44.31 8.57 30.61
CA ARG A 3 43.32 9.12 29.66
C ARG A 3 42.56 7.99 28.97
N ILE A 4 41.25 7.99 29.10
CA ILE A 4 40.32 7.18 28.30
C ILE A 4 40.26 7.78 26.89
N THR A 5 40.40 6.96 25.86
CA THR A 5 40.38 7.40 24.46
C THR A 5 38.96 7.34 23.88
N ARG A 6 38.65 8.15 22.85
CA ARG A 6 37.32 8.22 22.19
C ARG A 6 36.76 6.86 21.74
N ARG A 7 37.60 5.84 21.55
CA ARG A 7 37.19 4.48 21.15
C ARG A 7 36.64 3.64 22.31
N SER A 8 36.94 3.98 23.57
CA SER A 8 36.38 3.32 24.77
C SER A 8 35.06 3.93 25.22
N ALA A 9 34.77 5.18 24.86
CA ALA A 9 33.49 5.85 25.15
C ALA A 9 32.34 5.42 24.21
N LEU A 10 32.63 4.67 23.14
CA LEU A 10 31.64 4.23 22.13
C LEU A 10 31.22 2.76 22.26
N LYS A 11 31.75 2.01 23.24
CA LYS A 11 31.40 0.59 23.46
C LYS A 11 30.59 0.33 24.74
N SER A 12 30.26 1.35 25.52
CA SER A 12 29.49 1.25 26.77
C SER A 12 28.16 2.02 26.75
N THR A 13 27.71 2.48 25.58
CA THR A 13 26.45 3.26 25.41
C THR A 13 25.46 2.62 24.44
N ALA A 14 25.63 1.34 24.09
CA ALA A 14 24.72 0.59 23.20
C ALA A 14 23.92 -0.53 23.90
N ALA A 15 23.94 -0.58 25.23
CA ALA A 15 23.11 -1.49 26.01
C ALA A 15 22.48 -0.70 27.18
N GLY A 16 21.16 -0.49 27.12
CA GLY A 16 20.40 0.03 28.25
C GLY A 16 20.01 1.51 28.19
N LEU A 17 19.22 1.90 27.19
CA LEU A 17 18.24 2.99 27.32
C LEU A 17 16.90 2.53 26.72
N GLY A 18 16.42 1.41 27.23
CA GLY A 18 15.10 0.84 26.95
C GLY A 18 14.36 0.66 28.26
N ALA A 19 14.03 1.77 28.92
CA ALA A 19 13.04 1.89 29.99
C ALA A 19 13.03 3.36 30.44
N LEU A 20 12.37 4.24 29.68
CA LEU A 20 11.80 5.40 30.36
C LEU A 20 10.73 4.83 31.28
N ALA A 21 11.01 4.86 32.58
CA ALA A 21 10.05 4.59 33.62
C ALA A 21 8.87 5.56 33.43
N LEU A 22 7.79 5.05 32.84
CA LEU A 22 6.47 5.64 32.97
C LEU A 22 6.18 5.65 34.47
N ALA A 23 6.23 6.85 35.06
CA ALA A 23 5.68 7.08 36.38
C ALA A 23 4.26 6.51 36.39
N ARG A 24 4.00 5.56 37.29
CA ARG A 24 2.68 4.99 37.51
C ARG A 24 1.75 6.10 38.00
N SER A 25 1.04 6.74 37.08
CA SER A 25 -0.15 7.51 37.41
C SER A 25 -1.28 6.57 37.85
N PRO A 26 -2.10 6.96 38.84
CA PRO A 26 -3.08 6.09 39.48
C PRO A 26 -4.18 5.67 38.49
N LEU A 27 -4.61 4.41 38.62
CA LEU A 27 -5.56 3.66 37.78
C LEU A 27 -6.96 4.30 37.55
N ALA A 28 -7.23 5.51 38.05
CA ALA A 28 -8.54 6.17 37.92
C ALA A 28 -8.66 7.16 36.74
N ALA A 29 -7.56 7.48 36.04
CA ALA A 29 -7.55 8.41 34.90
C ALA A 29 -7.67 7.73 33.50
N GLN A 30 -7.88 6.40 33.45
CA GLN A 30 -7.44 5.56 32.33
C GLN A 30 -8.18 5.72 31.00
N ASN A 31 -9.42 6.22 30.96
CA ASN A 31 -10.15 6.44 29.71
C ASN A 31 -10.80 7.83 29.71
N ALA A 32 -10.08 8.86 29.28
CA ALA A 32 -10.65 10.20 29.11
C ALA A 32 -11.90 10.13 28.21
N PRO A 33 -13.08 10.65 28.63
CA PRO A 33 -14.31 10.53 27.84
C PRO A 33 -14.25 11.18 26.45
N GLN A 34 -13.40 12.20 26.30
CA GLN A 34 -13.13 12.89 25.03
C GLN A 34 -11.62 12.93 24.81
N PRO A 35 -10.99 11.82 24.39
CA PRO A 35 -9.53 11.71 24.31
C PRO A 35 -8.90 12.60 23.23
N PHE A 36 -9.72 13.17 22.34
CA PHE A 36 -9.29 14.07 21.26
C PHE A 36 -9.62 15.54 21.52
N GLY A 37 -10.01 15.88 22.76
CA GLY A 37 -10.33 17.24 23.18
C GLY A 37 -11.76 17.67 22.87
N GLY A 38 -12.20 18.72 23.56
CA GLY A 38 -13.58 19.22 23.47
C GLY A 38 -13.97 19.83 22.12
N GLU A 39 -13.00 20.15 21.26
CA GLU A 39 -13.26 20.59 19.86
C GLU A 39 -13.78 19.44 18.99
N PHE A 40 -13.51 18.20 19.36
CA PHE A 40 -13.84 17.00 18.58
C PHE A 40 -14.64 15.98 19.41
N PRO A 41 -15.79 16.36 19.99
CA PRO A 41 -16.51 15.53 20.96
C PRO A 41 -17.13 14.27 20.34
N ASN A 42 -17.23 14.22 19.01
CA ASN A 42 -17.82 13.12 18.26
C ASN A 42 -16.78 12.14 17.69
N LEU A 43 -15.47 12.38 17.88
CA LEU A 43 -14.46 11.42 17.47
C LEU A 43 -14.45 10.22 18.43
N GLU A 44 -14.59 9.02 17.87
CA GLU A 44 -14.64 7.74 18.57
C GLU A 44 -15.74 7.66 19.63
N SER A 45 -16.88 8.33 19.39
CA SER A 45 -17.95 8.36 20.38
C SER A 45 -18.56 6.97 20.64
N LEU A 46 -18.40 6.02 19.72
CA LEU A 46 -18.86 4.63 19.89
C LEU A 46 -17.92 3.77 20.75
N THR A 47 -16.69 4.22 20.99
CA THR A 47 -15.65 3.43 21.67
C THR A 47 -15.00 4.15 22.85
N THR A 48 -15.42 5.38 23.15
CA THR A 48 -14.88 6.23 24.22
C THR A 48 -15.97 6.70 25.20
N GLY A 49 -15.55 7.13 26.39
CA GLY A 49 -16.46 7.49 27.47
C GLY A 49 -17.31 6.29 27.93
N GLU A 50 -18.55 6.55 28.35
CA GLU A 50 -19.51 5.51 28.77
C GLU A 50 -20.19 4.84 27.57
N TRP A 51 -19.39 4.33 26.63
CA TRP A 51 -19.87 3.72 25.39
C TRP A 51 -20.85 2.55 25.64
N TRP A 52 -20.69 1.83 26.76
CA TRP A 52 -21.57 0.71 27.17
C TRP A 52 -22.97 1.14 27.61
N ALA A 53 -23.15 2.43 27.97
CA ALA A 53 -24.44 2.99 28.38
C ALA A 53 -25.19 3.64 27.21
N LYS A 54 -24.52 3.82 26.06
CA LYS A 54 -25.14 4.40 24.86
C LYS A 54 -26.04 3.35 24.22
N PRO A 55 -27.28 3.70 23.81
CA PRO A 55 -28.14 2.77 23.10
C PRO A 55 -27.41 2.28 21.83
N SER A 56 -27.43 0.97 21.57
CA SER A 56 -27.11 0.45 20.24
C SER A 56 -27.94 1.22 19.21
N ALA A 57 -27.29 1.81 18.20
CA ALA A 57 -27.88 2.79 17.29
C ALA A 57 -29.34 2.49 16.89
N PRO A 58 -30.23 3.50 16.82
CA PRO A 58 -31.62 3.27 16.43
C PRO A 58 -31.70 2.61 15.05
N LYS A 59 -32.63 1.65 14.90
CA LYS A 59 -32.86 0.86 13.67
C LYS A 59 -33.33 1.69 12.45
N THR A 60 -33.38 3.01 12.55
CA THR A 60 -33.84 3.91 11.48
C THR A 60 -33.08 5.23 11.52
N ALA A 61 -32.46 5.60 10.39
CA ALA A 61 -31.90 6.94 10.20
C ALA A 61 -33.03 7.99 10.21
N PRO A 62 -32.83 9.17 10.83
CA PRO A 62 -33.80 10.26 10.73
C PRO A 62 -33.93 10.72 9.28
N LYS A 63 -35.18 10.83 8.79
CA LYS A 63 -35.48 11.38 7.46
C LYS A 63 -35.11 12.86 7.44
N SER A 64 -33.97 13.22 6.85
CA SER A 64 -33.63 14.61 6.55
C SER A 64 -34.05 14.95 5.11
N ASN A 65 -34.83 16.02 4.93
CA ASN A 65 -35.35 16.51 3.63
C ASN A 65 -34.28 17.22 2.77
N LYS A 66 -33.04 16.72 2.71
CA LYS A 66 -32.02 17.18 1.74
C LYS A 66 -31.50 15.99 0.96
N PRO A 67 -31.25 16.11 -0.36
CA PRO A 67 -30.60 15.07 -1.14
C PRO A 67 -29.13 15.03 -0.73
N LYS A 68 -28.81 14.34 0.37
CA LYS A 68 -27.45 13.97 0.76
C LYS A 68 -27.28 12.48 0.54
N ALA A 69 -26.04 12.08 0.26
CA ALA A 69 -25.60 10.69 0.17
C ALA A 69 -26.20 9.84 1.30
N SER A 70 -26.65 8.61 0.98
CA SER A 70 -27.27 7.71 1.93
C SER A 70 -26.42 7.57 3.20
N PRO A 71 -27.02 7.67 4.40
CA PRO A 71 -26.28 7.58 5.65
C PRO A 71 -25.57 6.22 5.75
N PRO A 72 -24.41 6.15 6.42
CA PRO A 72 -23.75 4.86 6.66
C PRO A 72 -24.71 3.95 7.43
N ALA A 73 -24.64 2.67 7.11
CA ALA A 73 -25.40 1.66 7.83
C ALA A 73 -24.91 1.57 9.29
N PRO A 74 -25.73 1.08 10.22
CA PRO A 74 -25.36 1.03 11.63
C PRO A 74 -24.08 0.21 11.82
N PRO A 75 -23.16 0.64 12.71
CA PRO A 75 -21.95 -0.11 13.03
C PRO A 75 -22.31 -1.43 13.73
N PRO A 76 -21.40 -2.42 13.76
CA PRO A 76 -21.58 -3.59 14.61
C PRO A 76 -21.70 -3.18 16.08
N PRO A 77 -22.41 -3.96 16.92
CA PRO A 77 -22.46 -3.71 18.36
C PRO A 77 -21.04 -3.69 18.97
N MET A 78 -20.72 -2.64 19.71
CA MET A 78 -19.44 -2.54 20.45
C MET A 78 -19.48 -3.32 21.77
N ASP A 79 -20.66 -3.51 22.38
CA ASP A 79 -20.83 -4.39 23.54
C ASP A 79 -21.08 -5.84 23.08
N VAL A 80 -20.03 -6.64 23.10
CA VAL A 80 -20.06 -8.07 22.76
C VAL A 80 -19.92 -8.95 24.01
N PRO A 81 -20.28 -10.25 23.92
CA PRO A 81 -19.90 -11.22 24.94
C PRO A 81 -18.39 -11.16 25.20
N ARG A 82 -17.99 -11.21 26.48
CA ARG A 82 -16.59 -10.92 26.86
C ARG A 82 -15.61 -11.96 26.34
N GLU A 83 -16.06 -13.17 26.03
CA GLU A 83 -15.29 -14.21 25.33
C GLU A 83 -15.01 -13.89 23.84
N GLN A 84 -15.63 -12.85 23.28
CA GLN A 84 -15.46 -12.41 21.89
C GLN A 84 -14.71 -11.07 21.77
N VAL A 85 -14.16 -10.53 22.88
CA VAL A 85 -13.55 -9.18 22.86
C VAL A 85 -12.27 -9.09 22.04
N VAL A 86 -11.59 -10.20 21.75
CA VAL A 86 -10.48 -10.19 20.78
C VAL A 86 -11.09 -10.32 19.39
N ALA A 87 -11.19 -9.21 18.65
CA ALA A 87 -11.93 -9.14 17.40
C ALA A 87 -11.18 -9.85 16.26
N PHE A 88 -9.91 -9.51 16.07
CA PHE A 88 -9.00 -10.07 15.08
C PHE A 88 -7.54 -9.71 15.37
N ALA A 89 -6.62 -10.28 14.60
CA ALA A 89 -5.20 -9.91 14.61
C ALA A 89 -4.61 -9.84 13.19
N LEU A 90 -3.61 -8.98 13.02
CA LEU A 90 -2.79 -8.83 11.82
C LEU A 90 -1.34 -9.07 12.17
N TYR A 91 -0.58 -9.70 11.26
CA TYR A 91 0.85 -9.89 11.47
C TYR A 91 1.66 -9.68 10.20
N THR A 92 2.94 -9.32 10.38
CA THR A 92 4.00 -9.53 9.40
C THR A 92 5.25 -10.02 10.11
N HIS A 93 6.13 -10.72 9.39
CA HIS A 93 7.46 -11.02 9.89
C HIS A 93 8.51 -10.77 8.80
N GLN A 94 9.68 -10.32 9.22
CA GLN A 94 10.83 -10.09 8.35
C GLN A 94 12.09 -9.94 9.22
N HIS A 95 13.25 -10.36 8.69
CA HIS A 95 14.56 -10.16 9.33
C HIS A 95 14.62 -10.62 10.79
N GLY A 96 13.98 -11.74 11.11
CA GLY A 96 13.95 -12.30 12.46
C GLY A 96 13.07 -11.53 13.44
N VAL A 97 12.12 -10.72 12.96
CA VAL A 97 11.15 -10.01 13.80
C VAL A 97 9.74 -10.39 13.34
N LEU A 98 8.91 -10.85 14.27
CA LEU A 98 7.46 -10.94 14.09
C LEU A 98 6.81 -9.76 14.80
N LYS A 99 5.95 -9.03 14.09
CA LYS A 99 5.07 -8.00 14.67
C LYS A 99 3.62 -8.40 14.46
N LEU A 100 2.84 -8.35 15.54
CA LEU A 100 1.43 -8.70 15.53
C LEU A 100 0.63 -7.62 16.26
N THR A 101 -0.42 -7.12 15.62
CA THR A 101 -1.42 -6.25 16.24
C THR A 101 -2.67 -7.09 16.49
N ALA A 102 -3.20 -7.03 17.71
CA ALA A 102 -4.51 -7.53 18.05
C ALA A 102 -5.47 -6.35 18.25
N GLN A 103 -6.58 -6.36 17.53
CA GLN A 103 -7.66 -5.41 17.76
C GLN A 103 -8.69 -6.03 18.70
N LEU A 104 -9.06 -5.31 19.75
CA LEU A 104 -10.11 -5.71 20.67
C LEU A 104 -11.35 -4.84 20.50
N PHE A 105 -12.50 -5.36 20.90
CA PHE A 105 -13.66 -4.53 21.21
C PHE A 105 -13.39 -3.67 22.44
N PRO A 106 -14.10 -2.54 22.61
CA PRO A 106 -13.98 -1.71 23.79
C PRO A 106 -14.17 -2.49 25.10
N LEU A 107 -13.29 -2.23 26.08
CA LEU A 107 -13.33 -2.88 27.39
C LEU A 107 -14.07 -2.02 28.42
N LYS A 108 -14.89 -2.67 29.24
CA LYS A 108 -15.66 -2.09 30.34
C LYS A 108 -14.73 -1.65 31.49
N PRO A 109 -15.20 -0.76 32.38
CA PRO A 109 -14.47 -0.44 33.60
C PRO A 109 -14.13 -1.70 34.41
N GLY A 110 -12.90 -1.77 34.93
CA GLY A 110 -12.42 -2.92 35.72
C GLY A 110 -11.91 -4.11 34.91
N GLU A 111 -12.12 -4.15 33.59
CA GLU A 111 -11.55 -5.23 32.76
C GLU A 111 -10.02 -5.10 32.63
N PRO A 112 -9.26 -6.21 32.62
CA PRO A 112 -7.81 -6.18 32.49
C PRO A 112 -7.33 -5.43 31.25
N ARG A 113 -6.30 -4.60 31.39
CA ARG A 113 -5.68 -3.84 30.28
C ARG A 113 -4.48 -4.56 29.67
N VAL A 114 -4.58 -5.88 29.57
CA VAL A 114 -3.48 -6.73 29.09
C VAL A 114 -4.02 -7.80 28.16
N ALA A 115 -3.41 -7.92 26.98
CA ALA A 115 -3.57 -9.04 26.08
C ALA A 115 -2.31 -9.93 26.13
N ARG A 116 -2.48 -11.22 25.86
CA ARG A 116 -1.40 -12.21 25.85
C ARG A 116 -1.30 -12.86 24.49
N LEU A 117 -0.09 -12.96 23.94
CA LEU A 117 0.20 -13.76 22.76
C LEU A 117 0.78 -15.09 23.23
N GLU A 118 0.14 -16.18 22.82
CA GLU A 118 0.62 -17.54 23.03
C GLU A 118 0.96 -18.19 21.69
N LEU A 119 2.03 -18.96 21.65
CA LEU A 119 2.50 -19.69 20.48
C LEU A 119 2.52 -21.18 20.78
N GLN A 120 2.16 -22.01 19.81
CA GLN A 120 2.25 -23.46 19.94
C GLN A 120 3.58 -23.96 19.38
N ARG A 121 4.43 -24.53 20.24
CA ARG A 121 5.71 -25.15 19.83
C ARG A 121 5.82 -26.54 20.45
N GLY A 122 6.21 -27.53 19.66
CA GLY A 122 6.26 -28.94 20.10
C GLY A 122 4.91 -29.44 20.65
N GLY A 123 3.80 -29.00 20.05
CA GLY A 123 2.44 -29.35 20.47
C GLY A 123 1.93 -28.64 21.73
N LYS A 124 2.76 -27.84 22.41
CA LYS A 124 2.40 -27.16 23.67
C LYS A 124 2.23 -25.66 23.43
N TRP A 125 1.15 -25.10 23.98
CA TRP A 125 0.94 -23.66 24.06
C TRP A 125 1.83 -23.06 25.13
N ALA A 126 2.56 -22.00 24.79
CA ALA A 126 3.35 -21.22 25.74
C ALA A 126 3.07 -19.72 25.51
N GLU A 127 2.96 -18.97 26.60
CA GLU A 127 2.91 -17.51 26.54
C GLU A 127 4.24 -16.98 26.00
N ALA A 128 4.18 -16.27 24.88
CA ALA A 128 5.33 -15.68 24.22
C ALA A 128 5.53 -14.21 24.59
N ALA A 129 4.42 -13.48 24.81
CA ALA A 129 4.46 -12.08 25.20
C ALA A 129 3.15 -11.61 25.86
N ARG A 130 3.24 -10.52 26.63
CA ARG A 130 2.12 -9.71 27.09
C ARG A 130 2.24 -8.30 26.54
N ALA A 131 1.11 -7.68 26.23
CA ALA A 131 1.05 -6.30 25.78
C ALA A 131 -0.10 -5.57 26.49
N GLU A 132 0.09 -4.29 26.78
CA GLU A 132 -0.99 -3.43 27.25
C GLU A 132 -2.03 -3.23 26.14
N VAL A 133 -3.31 -3.18 26.52
CA VAL A 133 -4.40 -2.78 25.62
C VAL A 133 -4.52 -1.26 25.67
N LEU A 134 -4.15 -0.61 24.57
CA LEU A 134 -4.03 0.84 24.48
C LEU A 134 -5.38 1.51 24.31
N TYR A 135 -5.54 2.67 24.96
CA TYR A 135 -6.70 3.55 24.82
C TYR A 135 -6.25 4.96 24.38
N PRO A 136 -7.02 5.64 23.51
CA PRO A 136 -8.16 5.15 22.71
C PRO A 136 -7.70 4.19 21.60
N GLY A 137 -8.61 3.39 21.03
CA GLY A 137 -8.33 2.45 19.93
C GLY A 137 -8.50 0.97 20.30
N TRP A 138 -8.27 0.58 21.56
CA TRP A 138 -8.47 -0.79 22.05
C TRP A 138 -7.64 -1.85 21.33
N ASP A 139 -6.41 -1.52 21.00
CA ASP A 139 -5.46 -2.37 20.30
C ASP A 139 -4.29 -2.78 21.23
N ALA A 140 -3.68 -3.93 20.92
CA ALA A 140 -2.51 -4.44 21.63
C ALA A 140 -1.46 -4.91 20.63
N HIS A 141 -0.19 -4.66 20.92
CA HIS A 141 0.90 -4.85 19.97
C HIS A 141 2.01 -5.73 20.53
N PHE A 142 2.36 -6.76 19.78
CA PHE A 142 3.36 -7.76 20.16
C PHE A 142 4.53 -7.72 19.18
N ARG A 143 5.75 -7.69 19.72
CA ARG A 143 6.99 -7.80 18.97
C ARG A 143 7.78 -8.99 19.50
N ILE A 144 8.08 -9.95 18.63
CA ILE A 144 8.90 -11.11 18.94
C ILE A 144 10.19 -11.03 18.13
N GLU A 145 11.28 -10.78 18.83
CA GLU A 145 12.64 -10.78 18.27
C GLU A 145 13.15 -12.21 18.07
N LYS A 146 14.14 -12.38 17.19
CA LYS A 146 14.72 -13.68 16.82
C LYS A 146 13.66 -14.68 16.36
N TRP A 147 12.65 -14.19 15.65
CA TRP A 147 11.62 -15.00 15.03
C TRP A 147 12.22 -15.96 14.00
N ASP A 148 11.89 -17.24 14.15
CA ASP A 148 12.19 -18.26 13.15
C ASP A 148 11.04 -18.31 12.15
N ASN A 149 11.27 -17.79 10.95
CA ASN A 149 10.29 -17.77 9.88
C ASN A 149 10.34 -19.01 8.98
N THR A 150 11.08 -20.07 9.35
CA THR A 150 11.17 -21.30 8.56
C THR A 150 10.03 -22.29 8.83
N GLN A 151 9.24 -22.06 9.88
CA GLN A 151 8.16 -22.95 10.31
C GLN A 151 6.84 -22.21 10.47
N ASP A 152 5.75 -22.91 10.13
CA ASP A 152 4.41 -22.47 10.45
C ASP A 152 4.20 -22.62 11.97
N VAL A 153 3.73 -21.56 12.63
CA VAL A 153 3.55 -21.55 14.09
C VAL A 153 2.11 -21.17 14.43
N PRO A 154 1.29 -22.09 14.97
CA PRO A 154 -0.01 -21.73 15.49
C PRO A 154 0.12 -20.70 16.61
N TYR A 155 -0.72 -19.67 16.58
CA TYR A 155 -0.76 -18.64 17.61
C TYR A 155 -2.17 -18.47 18.15
N ARG A 156 -2.27 -17.87 19.34
CA ARG A 156 -3.52 -17.32 19.84
C ARG A 156 -3.28 -16.06 20.66
N VAL A 157 -4.13 -15.07 20.46
CA VAL A 157 -4.23 -13.89 21.30
C VAL A 157 -5.33 -14.12 22.32
N ARG A 158 -5.06 -13.79 23.58
CA ARG A 158 -6.01 -13.93 24.68
C ARG A 158 -6.21 -12.64 25.45
N HIS A 159 -7.43 -12.45 25.92
CA HIS A 159 -7.79 -11.41 26.88
C HIS A 159 -8.62 -12.03 28.01
N GLY A 160 -8.32 -11.66 29.26
CA GLY A 160 -8.86 -12.35 30.43
C GLY A 160 -8.60 -13.86 30.38
N ASP A 161 -9.54 -14.65 30.89
CA ASP A 161 -9.43 -16.12 30.88
C ASP A 161 -10.08 -16.76 29.64
N ARG A 162 -11.13 -16.11 29.11
CA ARG A 162 -12.06 -16.71 28.15
C ARG A 162 -11.90 -16.23 26.70
N ALA A 163 -11.47 -15.00 26.47
CA ALA A 163 -11.42 -14.47 25.11
C ALA A 163 -10.20 -14.99 24.35
N VAL A 164 -10.42 -15.53 23.16
CA VAL A 164 -9.38 -16.15 22.32
C VAL A 164 -9.63 -15.83 20.85
N PHE A 165 -8.58 -15.38 20.16
CA PHE A 165 -8.51 -15.36 18.70
C PHE A 165 -7.25 -16.13 18.28
N ASP A 166 -7.41 -17.26 17.60
CA ASP A 166 -6.31 -18.09 17.12
C ASP A 166 -6.06 -17.95 15.61
N GLY A 167 -4.92 -18.47 15.16
CA GLY A 167 -4.54 -18.45 13.76
C GLY A 167 -3.19 -19.14 13.54
N LEU A 168 -2.57 -18.87 12.39
CA LEU A 168 -1.30 -19.45 12.00
C LEU A 168 -0.34 -18.34 11.54
N ILE A 169 0.82 -18.22 12.17
CA ILE A 169 1.91 -17.43 11.59
C ILE A 169 2.58 -18.32 10.53
N ARG A 170 2.28 -18.08 9.26
CA ARG A 170 2.92 -18.80 8.14
C ARG A 170 4.42 -18.58 8.09
N ARG A 171 5.16 -19.63 7.75
CA ARG A 171 6.57 -19.56 7.34
C ARG A 171 6.72 -18.69 6.10
N ASP A 172 7.92 -18.16 5.90
CA ASP A 172 8.27 -17.47 4.67
C ASP A 172 8.28 -18.48 3.50
N PRO A 173 7.46 -18.30 2.44
CA PRO A 173 7.34 -19.26 1.36
C PRO A 173 8.49 -19.18 0.32
N VAL A 174 9.74 -19.11 0.79
CA VAL A 174 10.93 -18.95 -0.06
C VAL A 174 11.09 -20.05 -1.10
N ASP A 175 10.59 -21.25 -0.79
CA ASP A 175 10.61 -22.44 -1.65
C ASP A 175 9.55 -22.42 -2.78
N LYS A 176 8.54 -21.54 -2.71
CA LYS A 176 7.54 -21.44 -3.79
C LYS A 176 8.15 -20.78 -5.02
N GLU A 177 7.83 -21.31 -6.21
CA GLU A 177 8.21 -20.67 -7.47
C GLU A 177 7.37 -19.42 -7.77
N GLU A 178 6.11 -19.40 -7.30
CA GLU A 178 5.16 -18.32 -7.50
C GLU A 178 4.66 -17.79 -6.15
N ILE A 179 4.70 -16.47 -5.99
CA ILE A 179 4.15 -15.74 -4.84
C ILE A 179 2.88 -15.02 -5.27
N ILE A 180 1.79 -15.21 -4.53
CA ILE A 180 0.48 -14.63 -4.86
C ILE A 180 0.16 -13.53 -3.86
N VAL A 181 -0.13 -12.32 -4.36
CA VAL A 181 -0.56 -11.17 -3.54
C VAL A 181 -2.02 -10.87 -3.85
N ALA A 182 -2.87 -10.77 -2.83
CA ALA A 182 -4.21 -10.21 -2.99
C ALA A 182 -4.13 -8.68 -2.87
N ASN A 183 -4.53 -7.98 -3.94
CA ASN A 183 -4.57 -6.51 -4.01
C ASN A 183 -6.02 -6.04 -3.81
N MET A 184 -6.26 -5.33 -2.71
CA MET A 184 -7.60 -4.93 -2.27
C MET A 184 -7.60 -3.51 -1.72
N SER A 185 -8.71 -2.79 -1.88
CA SER A 185 -8.91 -1.46 -1.30
C SER A 185 -10.40 -1.12 -1.27
N CYS A 186 -10.76 0.01 -0.65
CA CYS A 186 -12.07 0.65 -0.80
C CYS A 186 -13.24 -0.27 -0.43
N ASN A 187 -13.44 -0.42 0.88
CA ASN A 187 -14.59 -1.12 1.43
C ASN A 187 -15.85 -0.24 1.36
N SER A 188 -16.86 -0.53 2.18
CA SER A 188 -18.07 0.28 2.26
C SER A 188 -18.65 0.32 3.66
N SER A 189 -19.04 1.52 4.08
CA SER A 189 -19.90 1.75 5.25
C SER A 189 -21.40 1.70 4.93
N ARG A 190 -21.78 1.56 3.64
CA ARG A 190 -23.18 1.42 3.18
C ARG A 190 -23.62 -0.04 3.06
N THR A 191 -22.67 -0.97 3.03
CA THR A 191 -22.94 -2.42 2.94
C THR A 191 -22.38 -3.13 4.16
N VAL A 192 -23.27 -3.43 5.11
CA VAL A 192 -22.95 -4.19 6.33
C VAL A 192 -22.80 -5.68 6.06
N GLY A 193 -22.32 -6.40 7.07
CA GLY A 193 -22.25 -7.85 7.08
C GLY A 193 -20.94 -8.39 6.53
N GLU A 194 -20.85 -9.71 6.53
CA GLU A 194 -19.68 -10.46 6.09
C GLU A 194 -19.36 -10.24 4.61
N ARG A 195 -18.12 -10.53 4.22
CA ARG A 195 -17.65 -10.50 2.82
C ARG A 195 -17.49 -11.93 2.29
N ALA A 196 -18.50 -12.77 2.50
CA ALA A 196 -18.41 -14.22 2.35
C ALA A 196 -17.90 -14.66 0.97
N GLU A 197 -18.35 -14.00 -0.11
CA GLU A 197 -17.95 -14.34 -1.48
C GLU A 197 -16.46 -14.05 -1.73
N ILE A 198 -15.99 -12.88 -1.30
CA ILE A 198 -14.58 -12.48 -1.42
C ILE A 198 -13.71 -13.36 -0.52
N VAL A 199 -14.11 -13.58 0.73
CA VAL A 199 -13.39 -14.43 1.69
C VAL A 199 -13.28 -15.87 1.18
N ALA A 200 -14.34 -16.44 0.64
CA ALA A 200 -14.32 -17.79 0.06
C ALA A 200 -13.36 -17.86 -1.14
N SER A 201 -13.36 -16.85 -2.00
CA SER A 201 -12.48 -16.80 -3.17
C SER A 201 -11.01 -16.60 -2.80
N LEU A 202 -10.72 -15.75 -1.81
CA LEU A 202 -9.36 -15.60 -1.27
C LEU A 202 -8.88 -16.89 -0.60
N LYS A 203 -9.75 -17.61 0.13
CA LYS A 203 -9.42 -18.94 0.68
C LYS A 203 -9.11 -19.93 -0.44
N HIS A 204 -9.85 -19.89 -1.55
CA HIS A 204 -9.62 -20.74 -2.72
C HIS A 204 -8.27 -20.44 -3.40
N HIS A 205 -7.98 -19.17 -3.70
CA HIS A 205 -6.72 -18.77 -4.34
C HIS A 205 -5.50 -18.87 -3.42
N ASN A 206 -5.73 -18.85 -2.10
CA ASN A 206 -4.73 -18.97 -1.05
C ASN A 206 -3.52 -18.02 -1.26
N PRO A 207 -3.73 -16.69 -1.28
CA PRO A 207 -2.64 -15.74 -1.43
C PRO A 207 -1.63 -15.87 -0.30
N ASP A 208 -0.36 -15.59 -0.62
CA ASP A 208 0.76 -15.59 0.30
C ASP A 208 0.87 -14.27 1.07
N LEU A 209 0.31 -13.19 0.53
CA LEU A 209 0.25 -11.86 1.14
C LEU A 209 -1.12 -11.22 0.88
N LEU A 210 -1.72 -10.63 1.91
CA LEU A 210 -2.88 -9.75 1.77
C LEU A 210 -2.39 -8.30 1.77
N PHE A 211 -2.78 -7.53 0.75
CA PHE A 211 -2.53 -6.08 0.69
C PHE A 211 -3.86 -5.33 0.66
N PHE A 212 -4.10 -4.53 1.69
CA PHE A 212 -5.19 -3.57 1.78
C PHE A 212 -4.61 -2.16 1.61
N GLY A 213 -4.79 -1.58 0.42
CA GLY A 213 -4.16 -0.32 0.00
C GLY A 213 -4.80 0.95 0.57
N GLY A 214 -5.86 0.86 1.37
CA GLY A 214 -6.56 2.04 1.89
C GLY A 214 -8.06 1.87 1.88
N ASP A 215 -8.73 2.80 2.55
CA ASP A 215 -10.18 2.88 2.66
C ASP A 215 -10.78 1.60 3.25
N GLN A 216 -10.13 1.06 4.29
CA GLN A 216 -10.66 -0.09 5.01
C GLN A 216 -11.97 0.29 5.70
N THR A 217 -12.13 1.57 6.10
CA THR A 217 -13.39 2.11 6.60
C THR A 217 -13.74 3.51 6.10
N TYR A 218 -15.04 3.75 5.91
CA TYR A 218 -15.63 5.06 5.58
C TYR A 218 -16.36 5.70 6.78
N ARG A 219 -16.06 5.24 8.00
CA ARG A 219 -16.61 5.82 9.24
C ARG A 219 -15.70 6.95 9.74
N HIS A 220 -15.84 8.12 9.14
CA HIS A 220 -14.87 9.23 9.28
C HIS A 220 -14.65 9.76 10.70
N THR A 221 -15.59 9.55 11.61
CA THR A 221 -15.45 9.96 13.03
C THR A 221 -15.42 8.79 13.99
N GLU A 222 -15.53 7.55 13.50
CA GLU A 222 -15.69 6.35 14.32
C GLU A 222 -14.75 5.25 13.81
N HIS A 223 -13.47 5.59 13.67
CA HIS A 223 -12.48 4.74 13.04
C HIS A 223 -12.38 3.37 13.73
N THR A 224 -12.28 3.30 15.06
CA THR A 224 -12.15 2.03 15.76
C THR A 224 -13.34 1.12 15.52
N ALA A 225 -14.56 1.65 15.54
CA ALA A 225 -15.76 0.87 15.23
C ALA A 225 -15.75 0.39 13.77
N GLY A 226 -15.33 1.26 12.84
CA GLY A 226 -15.18 0.92 11.43
C GLY A 226 -14.06 -0.09 11.16
N TRP A 227 -12.97 -0.03 11.91
CA TRP A 227 -11.84 -0.94 11.83
C TRP A 227 -12.18 -2.32 12.40
N ILE A 228 -12.96 -2.37 13.49
CA ILE A 228 -13.54 -3.61 14.01
C ILE A 228 -14.49 -4.22 12.96
N GLU A 229 -15.36 -3.43 12.34
CA GLU A 229 -16.26 -3.90 11.27
C GLU A 229 -15.49 -4.53 10.11
N PHE A 230 -14.45 -3.84 9.61
CA PHE A 230 -13.55 -4.36 8.59
C PHE A 230 -12.84 -5.64 9.04
N GLY A 231 -12.34 -5.66 10.27
CA GLY A 231 -11.69 -6.82 10.86
C GLY A 231 -12.61 -8.04 10.89
N LEU A 232 -13.86 -7.88 11.34
CA LEU A 232 -14.84 -8.96 11.35
C LEU A 232 -15.06 -9.55 9.95
N GLN A 233 -15.12 -8.69 8.94
CA GLN A 233 -15.33 -9.07 7.54
C GLN A 233 -14.20 -9.91 6.93
N PHE A 234 -12.96 -9.74 7.39
CA PHE A 234 -11.78 -10.34 6.78
C PHE A 234 -10.90 -11.17 7.73
N ARG A 235 -11.22 -11.24 9.03
CA ARG A 235 -10.43 -11.95 10.06
C ARG A 235 -10.14 -13.40 9.69
N ASP A 236 -11.05 -14.03 8.96
CA ASP A 236 -10.97 -15.41 8.52
C ASP A 236 -9.80 -15.69 7.56
N VAL A 237 -9.39 -14.69 6.76
CA VAL A 237 -8.20 -14.78 5.90
C VAL A 237 -6.98 -14.13 6.54
N MET A 238 -7.17 -13.09 7.35
CA MET A 238 -6.09 -12.41 8.07
C MET A 238 -5.46 -13.28 9.17
N ARG A 239 -6.23 -14.19 9.77
CA ARG A 239 -5.74 -15.02 10.88
C ARG A 239 -4.55 -15.88 10.51
N ASP A 240 -4.37 -16.19 9.22
CA ASP A 240 -3.30 -17.08 8.78
C ASP A 240 -2.43 -16.50 7.65
N ARG A 241 -2.67 -15.29 7.15
CA ARG A 241 -1.85 -14.68 6.08
C ARG A 241 -1.21 -13.39 6.57
N PRO A 242 0.08 -13.15 6.25
CA PRO A 242 0.67 -11.86 6.54
C PRO A 242 -0.14 -10.78 5.82
N THR A 243 -0.39 -9.68 6.52
CA THR A 243 -1.28 -8.61 6.04
C THR A 243 -0.56 -7.28 6.07
N VAL A 244 -0.46 -6.65 4.91
CA VAL A 244 -0.11 -5.23 4.77
C VAL A 244 -1.41 -4.44 4.71
N SER A 245 -1.61 -3.55 5.67
CA SER A 245 -2.68 -2.55 5.65
C SER A 245 -2.07 -1.18 5.82
N ILE A 246 -2.43 -0.24 4.94
CA ILE A 246 -2.03 1.16 5.03
C ILE A 246 -3.28 2.04 4.95
N PRO A 247 -3.36 3.12 5.74
CA PRO A 247 -4.48 4.06 5.69
C PRO A 247 -4.42 4.93 4.43
N ASP A 248 -5.61 5.25 3.94
CA ASP A 248 -5.86 6.32 2.97
C ASP A 248 -6.70 7.45 3.62
N ASP A 249 -7.28 8.33 2.81
CA ASP A 249 -8.02 9.51 3.25
C ASP A 249 -9.22 9.19 4.16
N HIS A 250 -10.06 8.24 3.78
CA HIS A 250 -11.28 7.93 4.52
C HIS A 250 -11.00 7.28 5.88
N ASP A 251 -9.88 6.56 6.01
CA ASP A 251 -9.45 5.96 7.28
C ASP A 251 -9.10 7.02 8.32
N VAL A 252 -8.47 8.12 7.90
CA VAL A 252 -8.18 9.28 8.76
C VAL A 252 -9.33 10.28 8.81
N GLY A 253 -10.48 9.93 8.23
CA GLY A 253 -11.71 10.71 8.28
C GLY A 253 -11.77 11.91 7.35
N HIS A 254 -10.98 11.89 6.29
CA HIS A 254 -11.01 12.87 5.22
C HIS A 254 -11.90 12.40 4.05
N GLY A 255 -12.34 13.35 3.23
CA GLY A 255 -12.88 13.05 1.90
C GLY A 255 -11.79 12.85 0.86
N ASN A 256 -10.74 13.70 0.95
CA ASN A 256 -9.47 13.60 0.24
C ASN A 256 -8.40 14.11 1.22
N VAL A 257 -7.28 13.39 1.36
CA VAL A 257 -6.18 13.79 2.26
C VAL A 257 -4.94 14.18 1.48
N TRP A 258 -4.45 15.38 1.78
CA TRP A 258 -3.23 15.95 1.19
C TRP A 258 -2.27 16.14 2.35
N GLY A 259 -1.44 15.15 2.67
CA GLY A 259 -0.79 15.11 3.98
C GLY A 259 0.09 16.33 4.29
N GLU A 260 0.59 17.04 3.26
CA GLU A 260 1.35 18.30 3.37
C GLU A 260 2.41 18.27 4.49
N GLY A 261 3.11 17.13 4.63
CA GLY A 261 4.14 16.97 5.65
C GLY A 261 3.65 17.03 7.09
N GLY A 262 2.34 16.82 7.35
CA GLY A 262 1.76 16.76 8.69
C GLY A 262 1.09 18.06 9.14
N LYS A 263 0.93 19.04 8.23
CA LYS A 263 0.24 20.32 8.48
C LYS A 263 -1.17 20.11 9.10
N ARG A 264 -1.71 21.14 9.76
CA ARG A 264 -3.16 21.21 10.08
C ARG A 264 -3.93 21.78 8.89
N SER A 265 -4.89 21.03 8.38
CA SER A 265 -5.90 21.54 7.45
C SER A 265 -6.88 22.44 8.20
N THR A 266 -7.28 23.56 7.57
CA THR A 266 -8.17 24.56 8.19
C THR A 266 -9.44 24.85 7.40
N ILE A 267 -9.52 24.42 6.13
CA ILE A 267 -10.69 24.69 5.28
C ILE A 267 -11.62 23.47 5.19
N SER A 268 -12.86 23.68 4.74
CA SER A 268 -13.75 22.57 4.38
C SER A 268 -13.21 21.82 3.16
N GLY A 269 -13.22 20.49 3.19
CA GLY A 269 -12.71 19.64 2.10
C GLY A 269 -11.18 19.47 2.07
N ASP A 270 -10.46 20.09 3.01
CA ASP A 270 -9.06 19.78 3.33
C ASP A 270 -8.02 20.01 2.22
N ALA A 271 -8.42 20.69 1.15
CA ALA A 271 -7.58 20.96 0.00
C ALA A 271 -6.45 21.97 0.27
N ASP A 272 -6.41 22.63 1.44
CA ASP A 272 -5.30 23.50 1.87
C ASP A 272 -4.09 22.70 2.40
N GLY A 273 -4.19 21.38 2.44
CA GLY A 273 -3.13 20.51 2.91
C GLY A 273 -3.15 20.31 4.43
N GLY A 274 -2.88 19.07 4.84
CA GLY A 274 -2.74 18.63 6.20
C GLY A 274 -3.89 17.73 6.69
N TYR A 275 -3.82 17.42 7.98
CA TYR A 275 -4.83 16.64 8.70
C TYR A 275 -5.77 17.58 9.46
N ARG A 276 -7.09 17.38 9.30
CA ARG A 276 -8.13 18.13 10.02
C ARG A 276 -8.17 17.78 11.49
N TYR A 277 -8.12 16.48 11.77
CA TYR A 277 -8.27 15.96 13.12
C TYR A 277 -6.97 16.03 13.94
N PRO A 278 -7.06 15.94 15.28
CA PRO A 278 -5.89 15.96 16.15
C PRO A 278 -4.88 14.87 15.81
N VAL A 279 -3.59 15.17 16.00
CA VAL A 279 -2.49 14.21 15.75
C VAL A 279 -2.67 12.92 16.55
N ALA A 280 -3.21 12.99 17.75
CA ALA A 280 -3.50 11.80 18.56
C ALA A 280 -4.50 10.84 17.87
N TYR A 281 -5.50 11.36 17.16
CA TYR A 281 -6.45 10.55 16.38
C TYR A 281 -5.77 9.93 15.16
N VAL A 282 -5.04 10.75 14.38
CA VAL A 282 -4.29 10.28 13.21
C VAL A 282 -3.29 9.18 13.58
N ASN A 283 -2.58 9.35 14.70
CA ASN A 283 -1.63 8.36 15.19
C ASN A 283 -2.32 7.10 15.75
N GLN A 284 -3.56 7.20 16.26
CA GLN A 284 -4.37 6.02 16.61
C GLN A 284 -4.67 5.20 15.35
N VAL A 285 -5.14 5.85 14.29
CA VAL A 285 -5.42 5.21 12.98
C VAL A 285 -4.19 4.48 12.45
N HIS A 286 -3.04 5.17 12.37
CA HIS A 286 -1.80 4.56 11.91
C HIS A 286 -1.40 3.35 12.76
N ARG A 287 -1.59 3.44 14.07
CA ARG A 287 -1.24 2.37 15.01
C ARG A 287 -2.13 1.15 14.80
N GLN A 288 -3.44 1.33 14.65
CA GLN A 288 -4.39 0.25 14.43
C GLN A 288 -4.17 -0.47 13.10
N GLN A 289 -3.91 0.27 12.02
CA GLN A 289 -3.79 -0.31 10.69
C GLN A 289 -2.37 -0.79 10.33
N ALA A 290 -1.33 -0.04 10.70
CA ALA A 290 0.01 -0.20 10.14
C ALA A 290 1.09 -0.63 11.16
N TRP A 291 0.80 -0.71 12.46
CA TRP A 291 1.83 -1.03 13.45
C TRP A 291 2.47 -2.41 13.22
N SER A 292 1.70 -3.39 12.73
CA SER A 292 2.18 -4.76 12.46
C SER A 292 3.14 -4.85 11.28
N LEU A 293 3.30 -3.78 10.48
CA LEU A 293 4.30 -3.71 9.42
C LEU A 293 5.73 -3.74 9.99
N PRO A 294 6.74 -4.11 9.19
CA PRO A 294 8.14 -3.92 9.56
C PRO A 294 8.39 -2.47 10.00
N ASP A 295 9.41 -2.26 10.83
CA ASP A 295 9.68 -0.91 11.33
C ASP A 295 9.95 0.06 10.17
N PRO A 296 9.52 1.33 10.28
CA PRO A 296 9.73 2.31 9.23
C PRO A 296 11.23 2.46 8.94
N VAL A 297 11.59 2.58 7.67
CA VAL A 297 13.00 2.75 7.26
C VAL A 297 13.60 4.07 7.78
N ASP A 298 12.73 5.06 8.00
CA ASP A 298 13.04 6.31 8.66
C ASP A 298 11.85 6.65 9.60
N PRO A 299 11.95 6.34 10.90
CA PRO A 299 10.84 6.44 11.84
C PRO A 299 10.59 7.84 12.40
N ALA A 300 11.35 8.86 11.96
CA ALA A 300 11.14 10.22 12.46
C ALA A 300 9.71 10.70 12.15
N PRO A 301 8.97 11.23 13.13
CA PRO A 301 7.66 11.80 12.85
C PRO A 301 7.80 13.02 11.93
N ILE A 302 6.73 13.33 11.20
CA ILE A 302 6.63 14.58 10.45
C ILE A 302 6.01 15.68 11.33
N ASP A 303 5.64 16.82 10.73
CA ASP A 303 5.18 17.98 11.48
C ASP A 303 4.03 17.64 12.44
N ARG A 304 4.02 18.35 13.57
CA ARG A 304 3.09 18.16 14.69
C ARG A 304 3.17 16.80 15.38
N GLY A 305 4.13 15.94 15.02
CA GLY A 305 4.32 14.62 15.63
C GLY A 305 3.49 13.51 14.99
N VAL A 306 3.04 13.69 13.74
CA VAL A 306 2.34 12.65 12.98
C VAL A 306 3.31 11.51 12.67
N THR A 307 2.93 10.27 12.97
CA THR A 307 3.76 9.09 12.74
C THR A 307 3.84 8.73 11.25
N VAL A 308 4.89 7.97 10.92
CA VAL A 308 5.18 7.41 9.59
C VAL A 308 5.27 5.90 9.67
N HIS A 309 4.98 5.22 8.56
CA HIS A 309 4.98 3.77 8.42
C HIS A 309 5.51 3.26 7.07
N PHE A 310 6.04 4.12 6.19
CA PHE A 310 6.70 3.66 4.96
C PHE A 310 7.90 2.75 5.28
N THR A 311 7.92 1.57 4.65
CA THR A 311 8.86 0.49 4.96
C THR A 311 8.97 -0.50 3.79
N ARG A 312 9.58 -1.67 4.00
CA ARG A 312 9.57 -2.77 3.05
C ARG A 312 9.31 -4.12 3.71
N LEU A 313 8.71 -5.03 2.97
CA LEU A 313 8.44 -6.42 3.37
C LEU A 313 8.88 -7.38 2.25
N THR A 314 9.57 -8.45 2.58
CA THR A 314 9.99 -9.50 1.65
C THR A 314 9.22 -10.77 1.97
N VAL A 315 8.49 -11.29 0.99
CA VAL A 315 7.72 -12.55 1.11
C VAL A 315 8.12 -13.46 -0.03
N GLY A 316 8.67 -14.63 0.29
CA GLY A 316 9.02 -15.67 -0.66
C GLY A 316 10.01 -15.23 -1.74
N GLY A 317 10.83 -14.20 -1.50
CA GLY A 317 11.75 -13.62 -2.48
C GLY A 317 11.16 -12.51 -3.35
N VAL A 318 9.93 -12.06 -3.11
CA VAL A 318 9.41 -10.80 -3.66
C VAL A 318 9.50 -9.73 -2.60
N ASP A 319 10.14 -8.61 -2.95
CA ASP A 319 10.38 -7.50 -2.04
C ASP A 319 9.45 -6.32 -2.37
N PHE A 320 8.62 -5.96 -1.40
CA PHE A 320 7.57 -4.97 -1.48
C PHE A 320 8.02 -3.68 -0.80
N ALA A 321 8.20 -2.59 -1.54
CA ALA A 321 8.26 -1.26 -0.95
C ALA A 321 6.84 -0.79 -0.62
N ILE A 322 6.61 -0.42 0.64
CA ILE A 322 5.32 0.05 1.16
C ILE A 322 5.48 1.55 1.38
N ILE A 323 4.75 2.37 0.63
CA ILE A 323 4.86 3.83 0.66
C ILE A 323 3.58 4.49 1.16
N GLU A 324 3.70 5.71 1.66
CA GLU A 324 2.61 6.57 2.12
C GLU A 324 2.45 7.72 1.13
N ASP A 325 1.81 7.46 0.00
CA ASP A 325 1.77 8.42 -1.11
C ASP A 325 0.93 9.68 -0.81
N ARG A 326 0.01 9.58 0.15
CA ARG A 326 -0.74 10.72 0.70
C ARG A 326 0.07 11.61 1.63
N LYS A 327 1.10 11.07 2.31
CA LYS A 327 1.70 11.67 3.52
C LYS A 327 2.33 13.04 3.29
N PHE A 328 2.99 13.21 2.15
CA PHE A 328 3.71 14.43 1.81
C PHE A 328 3.07 15.17 0.63
N LYS A 329 1.98 14.63 0.08
CA LYS A 329 1.35 15.18 -1.12
C LYS A 329 0.84 16.59 -0.85
N THR A 330 1.13 17.48 -1.81
CA THR A 330 0.72 18.87 -1.72
C THR A 330 -0.79 19.02 -1.92
N GLY A 331 -1.47 19.85 -1.12
CA GLY A 331 -2.86 20.27 -1.29
C GLY A 331 -2.98 21.38 -2.34
N PRO A 332 -4.01 21.33 -3.22
CA PRO A 332 -4.10 22.27 -4.35
C PRO A 332 -4.57 23.68 -3.97
N ALA A 333 -5.35 23.83 -2.89
CA ALA A 333 -5.93 25.12 -2.53
C ALA A 333 -4.85 26.15 -2.13
N GLY A 334 -4.86 27.30 -2.79
CA GLY A 334 -3.85 28.35 -2.59
C GLY A 334 -2.51 28.08 -3.25
N LYS A 335 -2.32 26.91 -3.89
CA LYS A 335 -1.13 26.60 -4.70
C LYS A 335 -1.38 26.83 -6.19
N ILE A 336 -2.57 26.48 -6.66
CA ILE A 336 -3.03 26.68 -8.03
C ILE A 336 -4.38 27.41 -8.05
N PRO A 337 -4.74 28.09 -9.15
CA PRO A 337 -6.08 28.64 -9.31
C PRO A 337 -7.15 27.55 -9.25
N GLN A 338 -8.33 27.87 -8.70
CA GLN A 338 -9.47 26.96 -8.74
C GLN A 338 -10.04 26.92 -10.17
N MET A 339 -9.99 25.74 -10.81
CA MET A 339 -10.40 25.54 -12.21
C MET A 339 -11.63 24.61 -12.36
N GLY A 340 -12.38 24.45 -11.27
CA GLY A 340 -13.55 23.60 -11.20
C GLY A 340 -14.39 23.88 -9.94
N PRO A 341 -15.43 23.08 -9.69
CA PRO A 341 -16.31 23.29 -8.53
C PRO A 341 -15.61 23.04 -7.19
N ARG A 342 -14.49 22.30 -7.19
CA ARG A 342 -13.61 22.09 -6.04
C ARG A 342 -12.17 22.48 -6.39
N PRO A 343 -11.31 22.84 -5.42
CA PRO A 343 -9.91 23.18 -5.68
C PRO A 343 -9.10 22.04 -6.32
N ASP A 344 -9.50 20.80 -6.11
CA ASP A 344 -8.90 19.56 -6.63
C ASP A 344 -9.53 19.07 -7.94
N HIS A 345 -10.50 19.81 -8.49
CA HIS A 345 -11.18 19.48 -9.74
C HIS A 345 -10.84 20.46 -10.85
N ILE A 346 -10.59 19.93 -12.04
CA ILE A 346 -10.44 20.72 -13.26
C ILE A 346 -11.42 20.20 -14.31
N ASN A 347 -12.17 21.12 -14.95
CA ASN A 347 -13.19 20.78 -15.94
C ASN A 347 -13.05 21.51 -17.28
N ASP A 348 -12.28 22.60 -17.35
CA ASP A 348 -12.11 23.34 -18.61
C ASP A 348 -11.15 22.59 -19.55
N PRO A 349 -11.62 22.04 -20.70
CA PRO A 349 -10.77 21.32 -21.64
C PRO A 349 -9.71 22.19 -22.32
N LYS A 350 -9.78 23.52 -22.19
CA LYS A 350 -8.80 24.45 -22.78
C LYS A 350 -7.60 24.71 -21.89
N TYR A 351 -7.60 24.23 -20.65
CA TYR A 351 -6.49 24.47 -19.72
C TYR A 351 -5.21 23.76 -20.18
N ASP A 352 -4.05 24.37 -19.92
CA ASP A 352 -2.76 23.71 -20.13
C ASP A 352 -2.34 23.01 -18.83
N PRO A 353 -2.22 21.67 -18.79
CA PRO A 353 -1.81 20.94 -17.60
C PRO A 353 -0.45 21.35 -17.03
N LYS A 354 0.44 21.98 -17.83
CA LYS A 354 1.71 22.51 -17.33
C LYS A 354 1.55 23.64 -16.33
N THR A 355 0.41 24.34 -16.35
CA THR A 355 0.16 25.50 -15.47
C THR A 355 -0.06 25.11 -14.01
N ILE A 356 -0.27 23.83 -13.74
CA ILE A 356 -0.45 23.29 -12.38
C ILE A 356 0.75 22.44 -11.90
N ASP A 357 1.77 22.22 -12.74
CA ASP A 357 3.02 21.56 -12.36
C ASP A 357 4.05 22.61 -11.90
N LEU A 358 3.87 23.09 -10.67
CA LEU A 358 4.66 24.20 -10.13
C LEU A 358 5.90 23.71 -9.36
N PRO A 359 7.00 24.48 -9.35
CA PRO A 359 8.15 24.20 -8.49
C PRO A 359 7.78 24.12 -7.01
N GLY A 360 8.38 23.18 -6.29
CA GLY A 360 8.21 23.02 -4.84
C GLY A 360 7.05 22.13 -4.42
N LEU A 361 6.12 21.79 -5.31
CA LEU A 361 5.05 20.82 -5.02
C LEU A 361 5.64 19.43 -4.74
N GLN A 362 4.98 18.69 -3.83
CA GLN A 362 5.44 17.41 -3.31
C GLN A 362 4.41 16.32 -3.58
N LEU A 363 4.91 15.09 -3.72
CA LEU A 363 4.10 13.86 -3.76
C LEU A 363 4.56 12.90 -2.65
N LEU A 364 5.64 12.15 -2.91
CA LEU A 364 6.20 11.22 -1.92
C LEU A 364 7.09 11.92 -0.87
N GLY A 365 7.60 13.11 -1.18
CA GLY A 365 8.56 13.82 -0.34
C GLY A 365 9.96 13.18 -0.36
N ALA A 366 10.98 13.98 0.00
CA ALA A 366 12.38 13.58 -0.12
C ALA A 366 12.76 12.30 0.65
N ARG A 367 12.10 12.04 1.80
CA ARG A 367 12.38 10.87 2.65
C ARG A 367 11.99 9.56 1.96
N GLN A 368 10.82 9.53 1.32
CA GLN A 368 10.37 8.34 0.59
C GLN A 368 11.06 8.20 -0.77
N GLU A 369 11.37 9.31 -1.45
CA GLU A 369 12.18 9.27 -2.68
C GLU A 369 13.57 8.68 -2.40
N ARG A 370 14.20 9.06 -1.28
CA ARG A 370 15.46 8.47 -0.82
C ARG A 370 15.31 6.99 -0.49
N PHE A 371 14.26 6.63 0.24
CA PHE A 371 13.96 5.22 0.53
C PHE A 371 13.84 4.39 -0.77
N LEU A 372 13.06 4.83 -1.75
CA LEU A 372 12.90 4.12 -3.02
C LEU A 372 14.23 4.02 -3.79
N ALA A 373 15.06 5.07 -3.77
CA ALA A 373 16.39 5.03 -4.35
C ALA A 373 17.26 3.94 -3.70
N ASP A 374 17.35 3.92 -2.37
CA ASP A 374 18.13 2.94 -1.60
C ASP A 374 17.57 1.51 -1.78
N TRP A 375 16.23 1.37 -1.73
CA TRP A 375 15.51 0.12 -1.92
C TRP A 375 15.72 -0.46 -3.33
N SER A 376 15.72 0.38 -4.37
CA SER A 376 15.95 -0.07 -5.75
C SER A 376 17.34 -0.70 -5.94
N ALA A 377 18.33 -0.27 -5.14
CA ALA A 377 19.69 -0.79 -5.17
C ALA A 377 19.90 -2.02 -4.28
N ASP A 378 19.02 -2.26 -3.30
CA ASP A 378 19.15 -3.35 -2.32
C ASP A 378 18.24 -4.55 -2.66
N TRP A 379 18.85 -5.62 -3.15
CA TRP A 379 18.17 -6.87 -3.51
C TRP A 379 18.41 -7.98 -2.48
N THR A 380 18.79 -7.65 -1.25
CA THR A 380 18.97 -8.64 -0.18
C THR A 380 17.69 -9.45 0.00
N GLY A 381 17.80 -10.78 -0.14
CA GLY A 381 16.66 -11.70 -0.08
C GLY A 381 15.66 -11.62 -1.25
N ALA A 382 15.85 -10.69 -2.19
CA ALA A 382 14.89 -10.41 -3.24
C ALA A 382 15.32 -11.00 -4.59
N GLU A 383 14.35 -11.59 -5.27
CA GLU A 383 14.40 -11.99 -6.66
C GLU A 383 13.61 -11.01 -7.52
N MET A 384 12.42 -10.59 -7.10
CA MET A 384 11.54 -9.63 -7.81
C MET A 384 11.14 -8.50 -6.86
N LYS A 385 10.62 -7.40 -7.41
CA LYS A 385 10.24 -6.20 -6.64
C LYS A 385 8.87 -5.66 -7.03
N CYS A 386 8.18 -5.07 -6.05
CA CYS A 386 6.87 -4.46 -6.22
C CYS A 386 6.74 -3.24 -5.29
N VAL A 387 5.98 -2.23 -5.70
CA VAL A 387 5.59 -1.10 -4.86
C VAL A 387 4.12 -1.18 -4.51
N LEU A 388 3.80 -0.96 -3.23
CA LEU A 388 2.45 -0.92 -2.67
C LEU A 388 2.15 0.51 -2.19
N SER A 389 1.06 1.11 -2.66
CA SER A 389 0.63 2.46 -2.25
C SER A 389 -0.89 2.61 -2.26
N GLN A 390 -1.40 3.77 -1.85
CA GLN A 390 -2.82 4.06 -1.80
C GLN A 390 -3.43 4.24 -3.19
N THR A 391 -2.85 5.11 -4.03
CA THR A 391 -3.49 5.52 -5.29
C THR A 391 -2.57 5.46 -6.52
N ALA A 392 -3.20 5.45 -7.70
CA ALA A 392 -2.56 5.31 -9.00
C ALA A 392 -1.75 6.56 -9.40
N PHE A 393 -0.57 6.37 -10.00
CA PHE A 393 0.28 7.44 -10.54
C PHE A 393 -0.22 8.01 -11.90
N CYS A 394 -1.54 8.07 -12.09
CA CYS A 394 -2.21 8.65 -13.25
C CYS A 394 -3.70 8.92 -12.98
N GLY A 395 -4.31 9.82 -13.75
CA GLY A 395 -5.76 10.02 -13.79
C GLY A 395 -6.44 9.02 -14.73
N ALA A 396 -6.80 7.84 -14.23
CA ALA A 396 -7.40 6.77 -15.05
C ALA A 396 -8.94 6.79 -15.07
N VAL A 397 -9.56 7.87 -14.62
CA VAL A 397 -11.02 7.99 -14.43
C VAL A 397 -11.52 9.25 -15.11
N HIS A 398 -12.67 9.14 -15.77
CA HIS A 398 -13.31 10.25 -16.48
C HIS A 398 -14.68 10.63 -15.91
N MET A 399 -15.42 9.67 -15.33
CA MET A 399 -16.73 9.93 -14.72
C MET A 399 -16.66 9.66 -13.23
N HIS A 400 -17.18 10.57 -12.41
CA HIS A 400 -17.02 10.56 -10.95
C HIS A 400 -18.38 10.67 -10.25
N GLY A 401 -18.72 9.68 -9.41
CA GLY A 401 -19.98 9.61 -8.66
C GLY A 401 -21.21 9.21 -9.50
N GLY A 402 -21.23 9.52 -10.80
CA GLY A 402 -22.28 9.11 -11.73
C GLY A 402 -21.81 9.15 -13.18
N ARG A 403 -22.46 8.36 -14.06
CA ARG A 403 -22.07 8.19 -15.48
C ARG A 403 -22.11 9.48 -16.32
N GLN A 404 -22.81 10.51 -15.85
CA GLN A 404 -22.92 11.81 -16.53
C GLN A 404 -22.05 12.90 -15.90
N SER A 405 -21.32 12.58 -14.84
CA SER A 405 -20.52 13.52 -14.06
C SER A 405 -19.07 13.45 -14.51
N ARG A 406 -18.80 13.98 -15.72
CA ARG A 406 -17.45 14.01 -16.28
C ARG A 406 -16.57 14.98 -15.49
N LEU A 407 -15.38 14.51 -15.13
CA LEU A 407 -14.29 15.29 -14.57
C LEU A 407 -13.10 15.18 -15.53
N LEU A 408 -12.53 16.31 -15.94
CA LEU A 408 -11.39 16.29 -16.84
C LEU A 408 -10.13 15.84 -16.10
N ALA A 409 -9.84 16.42 -14.94
CA ALA A 409 -8.73 16.00 -14.10
C ALA A 409 -9.10 16.00 -12.61
N ASP A 410 -8.76 14.89 -11.95
CA ASP A 410 -8.83 14.70 -10.50
C ASP A 410 -7.41 14.84 -9.94
N LEU A 411 -7.13 15.91 -9.20
CA LEU A 411 -5.81 16.11 -8.60
C LEU A 411 -5.54 15.11 -7.47
N ASP A 412 -6.57 14.43 -6.97
CA ASP A 412 -6.43 13.50 -5.85
C ASP A 412 -5.73 12.20 -6.26
N CYS A 413 -5.75 11.81 -7.54
CA CYS A 413 -4.86 10.73 -8.00
C CYS A 413 -3.38 11.15 -7.92
N ASN A 414 -2.46 10.20 -7.92
CA ASN A 414 -1.01 10.50 -7.95
C ASN A 414 -0.52 10.87 -9.36
N GLY A 415 -1.41 11.20 -10.30
CA GLY A 415 -1.05 11.85 -11.56
C GLY A 415 -0.57 13.29 -11.37
N TRP A 416 -0.92 13.93 -10.24
CA TRP A 416 -0.49 15.27 -9.88
C TRP A 416 0.16 15.27 -8.48
N PRO A 417 1.20 16.09 -8.23
CA PRO A 417 1.90 16.96 -9.20
C PRO A 417 2.78 16.17 -10.19
N GLN A 418 2.82 16.58 -11.46
CA GLN A 418 3.39 15.77 -12.55
C GLN A 418 4.91 15.56 -12.40
N THR A 419 5.67 16.59 -12.03
CA THR A 419 7.13 16.48 -11.87
C THR A 419 7.53 15.51 -10.73
N PRO A 420 7.00 15.62 -9.50
CA PRO A 420 7.17 14.60 -8.45
C PRO A 420 6.66 13.20 -8.82
N ARG A 421 5.55 13.10 -9.54
CA ARG A 421 5.02 11.82 -10.07
C ARG A 421 6.05 11.15 -10.99
N ASN A 422 6.68 11.90 -11.88
CA ASN A 422 7.69 11.35 -12.78
C ASN A 422 8.92 10.84 -12.02
N ARG A 423 9.40 11.59 -11.02
CA ARG A 423 10.51 11.12 -10.16
C ARG A 423 10.16 9.81 -9.44
N ALA A 424 8.95 9.68 -8.91
CA ALA A 424 8.51 8.44 -8.27
C ALA A 424 8.57 7.25 -9.24
N LEU A 425 8.05 7.40 -10.46
CA LEU A 425 8.06 6.32 -11.46
C LEU A 425 9.45 6.01 -12.00
N GLU A 426 10.34 6.99 -12.09
CA GLU A 426 11.75 6.74 -12.42
C GLU A 426 12.40 5.85 -11.35
N LEU A 427 12.15 6.12 -10.06
CA LEU A 427 12.67 5.32 -8.95
C LEU A 427 12.10 3.89 -8.95
N ILE A 428 10.80 3.73 -9.25
CA ILE A 428 10.16 2.42 -9.40
C ILE A 428 10.75 1.66 -10.61
N ARG A 429 10.89 2.35 -11.76
CA ARG A 429 11.47 1.79 -12.99
C ARG A 429 12.90 1.29 -12.78
N ARG A 430 13.73 1.96 -11.97
CA ARG A 430 15.11 1.53 -11.69
C ARG A 430 15.19 0.12 -11.09
N ALA A 431 14.14 -0.35 -10.43
CA ALA A 431 14.05 -1.69 -9.85
C ALA A 431 13.38 -2.72 -10.75
N TRP A 432 12.90 -2.31 -11.94
CA TRP A 432 11.97 -3.09 -12.78
C TRP A 432 10.75 -3.60 -12.00
N ALA A 433 10.28 -2.79 -11.05
CA ALA A 433 9.16 -3.13 -10.18
C ALA A 433 7.82 -2.76 -10.82
N VAL A 434 6.79 -3.54 -10.51
CA VAL A 434 5.38 -3.20 -10.76
C VAL A 434 4.80 -2.42 -9.58
N HIS A 435 3.69 -1.72 -9.78
CA HIS A 435 2.97 -0.98 -8.76
C HIS A 435 1.57 -1.56 -8.51
N LEU A 436 1.20 -1.79 -7.26
CA LEU A 436 -0.14 -2.18 -6.83
C LEU A 436 -0.74 -1.08 -5.94
N CYS A 437 -1.99 -0.70 -6.20
CA CYS A 437 -2.69 0.36 -5.46
C CYS A 437 -4.22 0.20 -5.50
N GLY A 438 -4.93 1.14 -4.87
CA GLY A 438 -6.38 1.22 -4.72
C GLY A 438 -6.96 2.61 -5.03
N ASP A 439 -7.82 3.14 -4.14
CA ASP A 439 -8.49 4.46 -4.15
C ASP A 439 -9.50 4.71 -5.30
N GLN A 440 -9.17 4.37 -6.54
CA GLN A 440 -9.90 4.89 -7.70
C GLN A 440 -11.28 4.25 -7.95
N HIS A 441 -11.75 3.31 -7.12
CA HIS A 441 -13.04 2.58 -7.27
C HIS A 441 -13.30 2.05 -8.69
N LEU A 442 -12.22 1.85 -9.44
CA LEU A 442 -12.19 1.39 -10.81
C LEU A 442 -10.92 0.55 -10.98
N ALA A 443 -11.10 -0.74 -11.28
CA ALA A 443 -9.94 -1.56 -11.57
C ALA A 443 -9.34 -1.15 -12.91
N VAL A 444 -8.04 -0.90 -12.94
CA VAL A 444 -7.30 -0.64 -14.18
C VAL A 444 -5.92 -1.28 -14.16
N VAL A 445 -5.47 -1.78 -15.31
CA VAL A 445 -4.06 -2.08 -15.55
C VAL A 445 -3.54 -1.09 -16.59
N VAL A 446 -2.50 -0.35 -16.21
CA VAL A 446 -1.89 0.67 -17.06
C VAL A 446 -0.40 0.42 -17.22
N LYS A 447 0.14 0.83 -18.35
CA LYS A 447 1.57 1.06 -18.53
C LYS A 447 1.83 2.55 -18.44
N HIS A 448 2.59 2.99 -17.44
CA HIS A 448 2.90 4.41 -17.29
C HIS A 448 3.90 4.88 -18.34
N GLY A 449 3.70 6.09 -18.85
CA GLY A 449 4.71 6.87 -19.57
C GLY A 449 5.25 8.01 -18.72
N ILE A 450 6.55 8.26 -18.79
CA ILE A 450 7.32 9.29 -18.09
C ILE A 450 7.76 10.34 -19.11
N HIS A 451 8.57 9.96 -20.10
CA HIS A 451 8.96 10.84 -21.21
C HIS A 451 8.20 10.47 -22.48
N GLU A 452 8.08 9.17 -22.75
CA GLU A 452 7.34 8.59 -23.88
C GLU A 452 6.20 7.69 -23.38
N PHE A 453 5.32 7.27 -24.29
CA PHE A 453 4.38 6.20 -23.99
C PHE A 453 5.14 4.89 -23.72
N GLY A 454 4.74 4.14 -22.70
CA GLY A 454 5.30 2.82 -22.44
C GLY A 454 6.64 2.76 -21.69
N ASP A 455 7.28 3.89 -21.37
CA ASP A 455 8.66 3.91 -20.86
C ASP A 455 8.81 3.85 -19.32
N GLY A 456 7.70 3.86 -18.57
CA GLY A 456 7.62 3.73 -17.11
C GLY A 456 7.12 2.34 -16.68
N PRO A 457 6.88 2.07 -15.39
CA PRO A 457 6.45 0.77 -14.88
C PRO A 457 4.98 0.43 -15.18
N TYR A 458 4.60 -0.84 -15.05
CA TYR A 458 3.18 -1.25 -15.03
C TYR A 458 2.55 -0.98 -13.66
N GLY A 459 1.30 -0.53 -13.66
CA GLY A 459 0.48 -0.32 -12.46
C GLY A 459 -0.82 -1.12 -12.53
N PHE A 460 -1.24 -1.70 -11.40
CA PHE A 460 -2.54 -2.34 -11.23
C PHE A 460 -3.28 -1.71 -10.05
N THR A 461 -4.36 -1.00 -10.36
CA THR A 461 -5.31 -0.48 -9.37
C THR A 461 -6.41 -1.52 -9.16
N SER A 462 -6.60 -1.98 -7.91
CA SER A 462 -7.65 -2.95 -7.59
C SER A 462 -9.05 -2.34 -7.75
N PRO A 463 -10.08 -3.15 -8.02
CA PRO A 463 -11.45 -2.71 -7.84
C PRO A 463 -11.69 -2.36 -6.37
N ALA A 464 -12.73 -1.57 -6.11
CA ALA A 464 -13.23 -1.45 -4.74
C ALA A 464 -13.76 -2.81 -4.26
N LEU A 465 -13.48 -3.17 -3.00
CA LEU A 465 -14.04 -4.35 -2.35
C LEU A 465 -15.58 -4.35 -2.40
N VAL A 466 -16.17 -3.17 -2.19
CA VAL A 466 -17.62 -2.95 -2.34
C VAL A 466 -17.88 -1.54 -2.88
N ASN A 467 -18.21 -1.44 -4.18
CA ASN A 467 -18.33 -0.16 -4.88
C ASN A 467 -19.72 0.47 -4.71
N THR A 468 -20.00 0.97 -3.51
CA THR A 468 -21.28 1.62 -3.17
C THR A 468 -21.13 3.07 -2.73
N ILE A 469 -19.90 3.53 -2.50
CA ILE A 469 -19.64 4.89 -2.02
C ILE A 469 -19.56 5.85 -3.20
N TYR A 470 -18.73 5.54 -4.22
CA TYR A 470 -18.39 6.46 -5.29
C TYR A 470 -18.05 5.76 -6.62
N GLY A 471 -19.06 5.56 -7.49
CA GLY A 471 -18.83 4.95 -8.80
C GLY A 471 -17.91 5.79 -9.68
N ARG A 472 -16.98 5.13 -10.38
CA ARG A 472 -16.00 5.75 -11.28
C ARG A 472 -15.92 4.95 -12.60
N TRP A 473 -15.63 5.62 -13.72
CA TRP A 473 -15.56 4.99 -15.05
C TRP A 473 -14.40 5.52 -15.90
N TRP A 474 -13.76 4.61 -16.64
CA TRP A 474 -12.92 4.93 -17.78
C TRP A 474 -13.80 5.09 -19.03
N HIS A 475 -13.84 6.30 -19.59
CA HIS A 475 -14.69 6.60 -20.74
C HIS A 475 -14.07 7.71 -21.60
N PRO A 476 -13.13 7.42 -22.53
CA PRO A 476 -12.53 8.45 -23.37
C PRO A 476 -13.61 9.23 -24.12
N LEU A 477 -13.30 10.48 -24.46
CA LEU A 477 -14.30 11.43 -24.96
C LEU A 477 -14.81 11.08 -26.36
N ASP A 478 -13.94 10.54 -27.21
CA ASP A 478 -14.26 10.14 -28.58
C ASP A 478 -14.73 8.67 -28.68
N GLU A 479 -14.80 7.97 -27.54
CA GLU A 479 -15.22 6.57 -27.41
C GLU A 479 -14.44 5.60 -28.33
N LYS A 480 -13.18 5.92 -28.62
CA LYS A 480 -12.31 5.10 -29.47
C LYS A 480 -11.15 4.49 -28.70
N PRO A 481 -10.55 3.40 -29.22
CA PRO A 481 -9.24 2.97 -28.75
C PRO A 481 -8.20 4.07 -28.97
N GLY A 482 -7.24 4.14 -28.06
CA GLY A 482 -6.04 4.95 -28.28
C GLY A 482 -5.13 4.29 -29.32
N PRO A 483 -4.08 4.98 -29.80
CA PRO A 483 -3.02 4.34 -30.58
C PRO A 483 -2.45 3.12 -29.85
N ASN A 484 -1.93 2.14 -30.59
CA ASN A 484 -1.38 0.90 -30.04
C ASN A 484 -2.36 0.17 -29.06
N PRO A 485 -3.64 -0.06 -29.46
CA PRO A 485 -4.58 -0.76 -28.60
C PRO A 485 -4.11 -2.18 -28.32
N VAL A 486 -4.58 -2.75 -27.22
CA VAL A 486 -4.30 -4.15 -26.89
C VAL A 486 -4.91 -5.04 -27.98
N PRO A 487 -4.09 -5.83 -28.72
CA PRO A 487 -4.61 -6.62 -29.83
C PRO A 487 -5.69 -7.61 -29.36
N ASN A 488 -6.79 -7.68 -30.11
CA ASN A 488 -7.93 -8.56 -29.81
C ASN A 488 -8.55 -8.38 -28.41
N SER A 489 -8.39 -7.20 -27.80
CA SER A 489 -8.99 -6.91 -26.50
C SER A 489 -10.53 -6.92 -26.59
N PRO A 490 -11.23 -7.51 -25.61
CA PRO A 490 -12.69 -7.36 -25.50
C PRO A 490 -13.10 -5.95 -25.05
N LEU A 491 -12.13 -5.12 -24.63
CA LEU A 491 -12.37 -3.76 -24.15
C LEU A 491 -12.12 -2.75 -25.28
N PRO A 492 -13.11 -1.91 -25.62
CA PRO A 492 -13.03 -1.01 -26.79
C PRO A 492 -12.02 0.14 -26.63
N TRP A 493 -11.66 0.50 -25.39
CA TRP A 493 -10.91 1.73 -25.09
C TRP A 493 -9.53 1.46 -24.50
N THR A 494 -8.81 0.49 -25.06
CA THR A 494 -7.39 0.23 -24.75
C THR A 494 -6.46 1.01 -25.66
N GLY A 495 -5.18 1.11 -25.29
CA GLY A 495 -4.15 1.83 -26.05
C GLY A 495 -3.62 3.06 -25.32
N ASP A 496 -2.93 3.93 -26.06
CA ASP A 496 -2.20 5.09 -25.56
C ASP A 496 -3.11 6.31 -25.38
N PHE A 497 -3.14 6.88 -24.18
CA PHE A 497 -3.93 8.06 -23.82
C PHE A 497 -3.12 9.06 -23.00
N LYS A 498 -3.52 10.32 -23.08
CA LYS A 498 -3.14 11.30 -22.07
C LYS A 498 -4.28 11.42 -21.07
N ASP A 499 -3.98 11.34 -19.78
CA ASP A 499 -4.96 11.70 -18.76
C ASP A 499 -5.24 13.20 -18.79
N GLY A 500 -6.21 13.64 -17.99
CA GLY A 500 -6.55 15.05 -17.84
C GLY A 500 -5.38 15.95 -17.49
N LEU A 501 -4.34 15.41 -16.84
CA LEU A 501 -3.14 16.10 -16.35
C LEU A 501 -2.00 16.11 -17.38
N GLY A 502 -2.25 15.57 -18.57
CA GLY A 502 -1.28 15.47 -19.66
C GLY A 502 -0.27 14.34 -19.49
N ASN A 503 -0.40 13.48 -18.47
CA ASN A 503 0.48 12.33 -18.29
C ASN A 503 0.16 11.27 -19.34
N ARG A 504 1.22 10.59 -19.82
CA ARG A 504 1.09 9.48 -20.76
C ARG A 504 0.76 8.19 -20.00
N LEU A 505 -0.22 7.45 -20.48
CA LEU A 505 -0.51 6.09 -20.02
C LEU A 505 -0.99 5.24 -21.18
N SER A 506 -0.65 3.95 -21.17
CA SER A 506 -1.28 2.96 -22.05
C SER A 506 -2.27 2.15 -21.22
N MET A 507 -3.56 2.25 -21.54
CA MET A 507 -4.63 1.51 -20.89
C MET A 507 -4.66 0.07 -21.42
N LEU A 508 -4.47 -0.91 -20.54
CA LEU A 508 -4.42 -2.33 -20.91
C LEU A 508 -5.72 -3.06 -20.58
N ALA A 509 -6.29 -2.77 -19.40
CA ALA A 509 -7.62 -3.23 -19.02
C ALA A 509 -8.27 -2.27 -18.02
N TYR A 510 -9.60 -2.26 -18.01
CA TYR A 510 -10.42 -1.50 -17.06
C TYR A 510 -11.74 -2.24 -16.80
N ALA A 511 -12.31 -2.08 -15.60
CA ALA A 511 -13.58 -2.72 -15.21
C ALA A 511 -14.65 -1.66 -14.88
N ASN A 512 -15.35 -1.16 -15.91
CA ASN A 512 -16.42 -0.20 -15.73
C ASN A 512 -17.67 -0.85 -15.10
N PRO A 513 -18.31 -0.23 -14.10
CA PRO A 513 -19.61 -0.67 -13.63
C PRO A 513 -20.69 -0.48 -14.70
N GLU A 514 -21.50 -1.51 -14.95
CA GLU A 514 -22.64 -1.39 -15.88
C GLU A 514 -23.77 -0.59 -15.21
N ASN A 515 -24.10 -0.97 -13.96
CA ASN A 515 -25.13 -0.35 -13.15
C ASN A 515 -24.75 -0.39 -11.67
N ILE A 516 -24.39 0.77 -11.11
CA ILE A 516 -24.01 0.89 -9.69
C ILE A 516 -25.16 0.63 -8.70
N ALA A 517 -26.42 0.69 -9.16
CA ALA A 517 -27.56 0.39 -8.30
C ALA A 517 -27.72 -1.12 -8.07
N ASP A 518 -27.38 -1.94 -9.06
CA ASP A 518 -27.40 -3.40 -8.96
C ASP A 518 -26.09 -3.91 -8.35
N GLU A 519 -26.18 -4.63 -7.23
CA GLU A 519 -25.01 -5.14 -6.53
C GLU A 519 -24.11 -6.04 -7.37
N LYS A 520 -24.66 -6.77 -8.34
CA LYS A 520 -23.87 -7.67 -9.21
C LYS A 520 -23.17 -6.95 -10.36
N GLN A 521 -23.50 -5.68 -10.59
CA GLN A 521 -23.03 -4.88 -11.74
C GLN A 521 -22.20 -3.66 -11.33
N ARG A 522 -21.75 -3.62 -10.07
CA ARG A 522 -20.95 -2.53 -9.47
C ARG A 522 -19.47 -2.54 -9.83
N ALA A 523 -19.01 -3.57 -10.55
CA ALA A 523 -17.60 -3.81 -10.82
C ALA A 523 -16.74 -3.80 -9.54
N ASP A 524 -17.30 -4.29 -8.42
CA ASP A 524 -16.59 -4.50 -7.17
C ASP A 524 -15.99 -5.91 -7.10
N GLY A 525 -15.01 -6.10 -6.22
CA GLY A 525 -14.31 -7.38 -6.10
C GLY A 525 -12.90 -7.26 -5.55
N TYR A 526 -11.97 -8.03 -6.11
CA TYR A 526 -10.58 -8.05 -5.65
C TYR A 526 -9.60 -8.32 -6.80
N GLY A 527 -8.35 -7.89 -6.64
CA GLY A 527 -7.26 -8.20 -7.57
C GLY A 527 -6.33 -9.27 -7.01
N LEU A 528 -5.65 -10.01 -7.89
CA LEU A 528 -4.47 -10.81 -7.53
C LEU A 528 -3.27 -10.40 -8.40
N ALA A 529 -2.07 -10.48 -7.84
CA ALA A 529 -0.82 -10.38 -8.57
C ALA A 529 0.04 -11.62 -8.28
N ARG A 530 0.38 -12.37 -9.33
CA ARG A 530 1.22 -13.57 -9.26
C ARG A 530 2.62 -13.25 -9.73
N PHE A 531 3.62 -13.53 -8.91
CA PHE A 531 5.02 -13.28 -9.21
C PHE A 531 5.73 -14.61 -9.43
N ASN A 532 5.96 -14.98 -10.69
CA ASN A 532 6.70 -16.19 -11.02
C ASN A 532 8.21 -15.89 -11.04
N LYS A 533 8.91 -16.34 -10.00
CA LYS A 533 10.35 -16.06 -9.82
C LYS A 533 11.22 -16.75 -10.85
N ARG A 534 10.81 -17.93 -11.31
CA ARG A 534 11.53 -18.72 -12.31
C ARG A 534 11.47 -18.07 -13.69
N THR A 535 10.30 -17.63 -14.13
CA THR A 535 10.12 -17.06 -15.49
C THR A 535 10.25 -15.54 -15.53
N ARG A 536 10.29 -14.87 -14.36
CA ARG A 536 10.24 -13.39 -14.24
C ARG A 536 8.97 -12.78 -14.83
N MET A 537 7.88 -13.52 -14.83
CA MET A 537 6.57 -13.04 -15.28
C MET A 537 5.72 -12.62 -14.09
N ILE A 538 4.97 -11.54 -14.27
CA ILE A 538 3.97 -11.06 -13.32
C ILE A 538 2.60 -11.16 -14.00
N THR A 539 1.65 -11.84 -13.37
CA THR A 539 0.26 -11.94 -13.86
C THR A 539 -0.68 -11.18 -12.94
N PHE A 540 -1.41 -10.22 -13.49
CA PHE A 540 -2.49 -9.51 -12.82
C PHE A 540 -3.82 -10.18 -13.15
N GLU A 541 -4.63 -10.41 -12.12
CA GLU A 541 -5.98 -10.97 -12.21
C GLU A 541 -6.96 -10.02 -11.52
N CYS A 542 -8.19 -9.93 -12.04
CA CYS A 542 -9.21 -9.05 -11.48
C CYS A 542 -10.56 -9.77 -11.46
N TRP A 543 -11.06 -10.01 -10.25
CA TRP A 543 -12.19 -10.90 -10.01
C TRP A 543 -13.40 -10.11 -9.51
N PRO A 544 -14.57 -10.22 -10.17
CA PRO A 544 -15.82 -9.69 -9.64
C PRO A 544 -16.16 -10.30 -8.28
N ARG A 545 -16.78 -9.53 -7.39
CA ARG A 545 -17.18 -9.96 -6.05
C ARG A 545 -17.97 -11.28 -6.04
N PHE A 546 -18.88 -11.46 -6.99
CA PHE A 546 -19.78 -12.62 -7.08
C PHE A 546 -19.30 -13.68 -8.10
N SER A 547 -18.04 -13.61 -8.52
CA SER A 547 -17.46 -14.60 -9.42
C SER A 547 -17.22 -15.94 -8.72
N ASP A 548 -17.18 -17.02 -9.50
CA ASP A 548 -16.76 -18.35 -9.03
C ASP A 548 -15.36 -18.66 -9.58
N PRO A 549 -14.29 -18.60 -8.75
CA PRO A 549 -12.93 -18.78 -9.22
C PRO A 549 -12.65 -20.19 -9.78
N ARG A 550 -13.52 -21.17 -9.50
CA ARG A 550 -13.41 -22.54 -10.05
C ARG A 550 -13.66 -22.58 -11.56
N GLN A 551 -14.27 -21.54 -12.13
CA GLN A 551 -14.49 -21.40 -13.58
C GLN A 551 -13.25 -20.88 -14.31
N GLY A 552 -12.13 -20.66 -13.59
CA GLY A 552 -10.87 -20.22 -14.17
C GLY A 552 -10.95 -18.80 -14.73
N ASN A 553 -10.12 -18.51 -15.74
CA ASN A 553 -9.95 -17.14 -16.27
C ASN A 553 -11.23 -16.52 -16.84
N ALA A 554 -12.19 -17.33 -17.28
CA ALA A 554 -13.45 -16.83 -17.83
C ALA A 554 -14.34 -16.13 -16.80
N ALA A 555 -14.11 -16.35 -15.49
CA ALA A 555 -14.84 -15.70 -14.42
C ALA A 555 -14.26 -14.34 -13.97
N GLN A 556 -13.11 -13.93 -14.54
CA GLN A 556 -12.53 -12.60 -14.30
C GLN A 556 -13.28 -11.52 -15.07
N PHE A 557 -13.01 -10.24 -14.74
CA PHE A 557 -13.46 -9.13 -15.58
C PHE A 557 -12.85 -9.24 -17.00
N PRO A 558 -13.57 -8.79 -18.05
CA PRO A 558 -13.04 -8.78 -19.41
C PRO A 558 -11.70 -8.03 -19.50
N GLY A 559 -10.75 -8.59 -20.26
CA GLY A 559 -9.41 -8.04 -20.42
C GLY A 559 -8.36 -8.60 -19.46
N TRP A 560 -8.78 -9.36 -18.43
CA TRP A 560 -7.89 -10.12 -17.56
C TRP A 560 -7.92 -11.63 -17.86
N PRO A 561 -6.89 -12.40 -17.47
CA PRO A 561 -5.65 -11.96 -16.83
C PRO A 561 -4.67 -11.27 -17.80
N ILE A 562 -3.81 -10.39 -17.26
CA ILE A 562 -2.71 -9.74 -18.00
C ILE A 562 -1.38 -10.24 -17.46
N THR A 563 -0.49 -10.69 -18.34
CA THR A 563 0.84 -11.17 -17.96
C THR A 563 1.94 -10.31 -18.59
N VAL A 564 2.88 -9.82 -17.77
CA VAL A 564 3.98 -8.95 -18.19
C VAL A 564 5.32 -9.50 -17.74
N ALA A 565 6.36 -9.28 -18.54
CA ALA A 565 7.72 -9.59 -18.12
C ALA A 565 8.22 -8.53 -17.12
N MET A 566 8.99 -8.95 -16.13
CA MET A 566 9.56 -8.06 -15.12
C MET A 566 10.38 -6.94 -15.76
N ASP A 567 11.27 -7.28 -16.69
CA ASP A 567 12.12 -6.30 -17.36
C ASP A 567 11.33 -5.36 -18.28
N ALA A 568 10.11 -5.71 -18.70
CA ALA A 568 9.25 -4.79 -19.43
C ALA A 568 8.83 -3.57 -18.59
N ASN A 569 9.05 -3.55 -17.27
CA ASN A 569 8.86 -2.37 -16.42
C ASN A 569 9.80 -1.19 -16.75
N ASP A 570 10.83 -1.40 -17.58
CA ASP A 570 11.62 -0.34 -18.21
C ASP A 570 11.48 -0.43 -19.73
N GLY A 571 10.42 0.19 -20.25
CA GLY A 571 10.08 0.16 -21.68
C GLY A 571 10.81 1.22 -22.51
N ARG A 572 11.85 1.87 -21.97
CA ARG A 572 12.68 2.81 -22.75
C ARG A 572 13.26 2.11 -23.97
N LYS A 573 13.35 2.84 -25.08
CA LYS A 573 13.94 2.33 -26.33
C LYS A 573 15.43 2.02 -26.13
N VAL A 574 15.81 0.77 -26.35
CA VAL A 574 17.21 0.33 -26.26
C VAL A 574 18.01 0.90 -27.43
N VAL A 575 19.13 1.56 -27.11
CA VAL A 575 20.08 2.13 -28.10
C VAL A 575 21.26 1.18 -28.34
N GLY A 576 21.60 0.35 -27.36
CA GLY A 576 22.64 -0.66 -27.50
C GLY A 576 22.79 -1.52 -26.25
N TYR A 577 23.80 -2.38 -26.28
CA TYR A 577 24.10 -3.36 -25.24
C TYR A 577 25.57 -3.27 -24.83
N LEU A 578 25.82 -3.47 -23.54
CA LEU A 578 27.15 -3.70 -23.01
C LEU A 578 27.49 -5.20 -23.14
N PRO A 579 28.76 -5.62 -22.95
CA PRO A 579 29.14 -7.03 -23.03
C PRO A 579 28.25 -7.89 -22.13
N GLU A 580 27.83 -9.05 -22.63
CA GLU A 580 27.12 -10.02 -21.79
C GLU A 580 28.07 -10.52 -20.71
N LEU A 581 27.64 -10.38 -19.46
CA LEU A 581 28.40 -10.78 -18.30
C LEU A 581 28.05 -12.23 -17.98
N VAL A 582 29.04 -13.10 -17.98
CA VAL A 582 28.92 -14.52 -17.65
C VAL A 582 29.56 -14.76 -16.29
N PHE A 583 28.76 -15.16 -15.30
CA PHE A 583 29.19 -15.26 -13.91
C PHE A 583 29.70 -16.66 -13.59
N ALA A 584 30.90 -16.73 -13.01
CA ALA A 584 31.51 -17.99 -12.59
C ALA A 584 30.58 -18.78 -11.64
N GLY A 585 30.51 -20.10 -11.83
CA GLY A 585 29.67 -20.99 -11.02
C GLY A 585 28.16 -20.79 -11.19
N GLY A 586 27.71 -20.04 -12.21
CA GLY A 586 26.28 -19.80 -12.45
C GLY A 586 25.63 -18.84 -11.44
N ALA A 587 26.43 -18.00 -10.77
CA ALA A 587 25.94 -17.08 -9.75
C ALA A 587 24.97 -16.02 -10.31
N ASN A 588 24.02 -15.59 -9.47
CA ASN A 588 23.02 -14.57 -9.80
C ASN A 588 23.25 -13.28 -8.99
N PRO A 589 24.31 -12.50 -9.30
CA PRO A 589 24.60 -11.25 -8.61
C PRO A 589 23.59 -10.16 -8.96
N VAL A 590 23.70 -9.05 -8.25
CA VAL A 590 23.04 -7.78 -8.51
C VAL A 590 23.95 -6.91 -9.34
N LEU A 591 23.37 -6.28 -10.36
CA LEU A 591 24.05 -5.35 -11.25
C LEU A 591 23.36 -4.00 -11.21
N GLN A 592 24.15 -2.93 -11.15
CA GLN A 592 23.70 -1.56 -11.34
C GLN A 592 24.37 -0.98 -12.58
N VAL A 593 23.56 -0.45 -13.50
CA VAL A 593 24.05 0.19 -14.73
C VAL A 593 23.90 1.70 -14.60
N ILE A 594 24.99 2.42 -14.86
CA ILE A 594 25.11 3.86 -14.67
C ILE A 594 25.57 4.48 -15.99
N GLU A 595 24.90 5.55 -16.41
CA GLU A 595 25.34 6.39 -17.52
C GLU A 595 26.37 7.40 -16.99
N GLU A 596 27.58 7.42 -17.56
CA GLU A 596 28.72 8.14 -16.95
C GLU A 596 28.64 9.66 -17.08
N GLN A 597 28.00 10.19 -18.12
CA GLN A 597 27.94 11.64 -18.36
C GLN A 597 27.09 12.35 -17.32
N THR A 598 25.97 11.75 -16.92
CA THR A 598 25.00 12.32 -15.97
C THR A 598 25.11 11.72 -14.57
N GLY A 599 25.70 10.54 -14.45
CA GLY A 599 25.66 9.74 -13.23
C GLY A 599 24.31 9.09 -12.96
N GLU A 600 23.39 9.09 -13.94
CA GLU A 600 22.08 8.46 -13.81
C GLU A 600 22.24 6.94 -13.60
N VAL A 601 21.69 6.44 -12.49
CA VAL A 601 21.44 5.01 -12.33
C VAL A 601 20.27 4.64 -13.25
N LEU A 602 20.57 3.92 -14.34
CA LEU A 602 19.57 3.47 -15.30
C LEU A 602 18.64 2.42 -14.67
N TYR A 603 19.23 1.42 -14.01
CA TYR A 603 18.53 0.39 -13.24
C TYR A 603 19.51 -0.39 -12.35
N THR A 604 18.98 -1.08 -11.34
CA THR A 604 19.69 -2.08 -10.54
C THR A 604 18.84 -3.34 -10.44
N VAL A 605 19.37 -4.50 -10.86
CA VAL A 605 18.60 -5.76 -10.97
C VAL A 605 19.43 -6.99 -10.61
N ARG A 606 18.76 -8.07 -10.18
CA ARG A 606 19.38 -9.37 -9.96
C ARG A 606 19.43 -10.18 -11.27
N ALA A 607 20.61 -10.64 -11.65
CA ALA A 607 20.82 -11.56 -12.76
C ALA A 607 20.08 -12.89 -12.54
N GLN A 608 19.89 -13.64 -13.62
CA GLN A 608 19.26 -14.95 -13.58
C GLN A 608 19.97 -15.90 -14.54
N GLY A 609 20.16 -17.16 -14.12
CA GLY A 609 20.78 -18.19 -14.95
C GLY A 609 22.28 -17.99 -15.17
N GLY A 610 22.98 -17.33 -14.25
CA GLY A 610 24.43 -17.18 -14.32
C GLY A 610 24.94 -16.19 -15.37
N ARG A 611 24.05 -15.39 -15.97
CA ARG A 611 24.42 -14.42 -17.00
C ARG A 611 23.50 -13.20 -16.99
N PHE A 612 23.97 -12.11 -17.56
CA PHE A 612 23.16 -10.91 -17.78
C PHE A 612 23.77 -10.05 -18.89
N GLN A 613 22.96 -9.62 -19.86
CA GLN A 613 23.40 -8.67 -20.88
C GLN A 613 22.78 -7.29 -20.62
N PRO A 614 23.57 -6.31 -20.11
CA PRO A 614 23.05 -4.98 -19.85
C PRO A 614 22.61 -4.29 -21.14
N ARG A 615 21.38 -3.78 -21.14
CA ARG A 615 20.86 -2.87 -22.16
C ARG A 615 21.02 -1.42 -21.69
N VAL A 616 21.23 -0.51 -22.63
CA VAL A 616 21.34 0.93 -22.35
C VAL A 616 20.49 1.76 -23.30
N TYR A 617 20.20 2.98 -22.90
CA TYR A 617 19.17 3.83 -23.51
C TYR A 617 19.73 5.10 -24.16
N ARG A 618 21.05 5.29 -24.10
CA ARG A 618 21.77 6.41 -24.71
C ARG A 618 23.13 5.93 -25.22
N ALA A 619 23.70 6.68 -26.16
CA ALA A 619 25.09 6.52 -26.54
C ALA A 619 26.01 7.05 -25.42
N GLY A 620 27.31 6.77 -25.52
CA GLY A 620 28.31 7.19 -24.53
C GLY A 620 28.74 6.07 -23.58
N ARG A 621 29.55 6.42 -22.58
CA ARG A 621 30.18 5.45 -21.68
C ARG A 621 29.27 5.11 -20.50
N HIS A 622 29.38 3.87 -20.08
CA HIS A 622 28.58 3.32 -18.99
C HIS A 622 29.47 2.57 -18.00
N THR A 623 29.06 2.63 -16.75
CA THR A 623 29.63 1.84 -15.66
C THR A 623 28.65 0.76 -15.22
N VAL A 624 29.13 -0.47 -15.03
CA VAL A 624 28.39 -1.57 -14.40
C VAL A 624 29.03 -1.91 -13.06
N LYS A 625 28.26 -1.76 -11.97
CA LYS A 625 28.65 -2.20 -10.62
C LYS A 625 27.99 -3.52 -10.30
N ILE A 626 28.72 -4.45 -9.69
CA ILE A 626 28.31 -5.84 -9.48
C ILE A 626 28.49 -6.20 -8.00
N GLY A 627 27.58 -6.96 -7.41
CA GLY A 627 27.79 -7.55 -6.09
C GLY A 627 26.71 -8.56 -5.70
N ARG A 628 26.85 -9.24 -4.56
CA ARG A 628 25.98 -10.37 -4.20
C ARG A 628 24.51 -9.98 -3.98
N SER A 629 24.29 -8.94 -3.18
CA SER A 629 22.95 -8.44 -2.82
C SER A 629 22.78 -6.94 -3.06
N LYS A 630 23.89 -6.22 -3.24
CA LYS A 630 23.97 -4.79 -3.51
C LYS A 630 25.09 -4.55 -4.53
N PRO A 631 25.03 -3.49 -5.34
CA PRO A 631 26.04 -3.17 -6.35
C PRO A 631 27.32 -2.55 -5.71
N THR A 632 27.95 -3.29 -4.81
CA THR A 632 29.04 -2.80 -3.92
C THR A 632 30.37 -3.55 -4.10
N GLY A 633 30.43 -4.53 -4.99
CA GLY A 633 31.64 -5.29 -5.29
C GLY A 633 32.38 -4.72 -6.50
N GLN A 634 32.58 -5.54 -7.52
CA GLN A 634 33.35 -5.19 -8.72
C GLN A 634 32.69 -4.05 -9.53
N THR A 635 33.53 -3.19 -10.12
CA THR A 635 33.08 -2.11 -11.02
C THR A 635 33.75 -2.26 -12.39
N LEU A 636 32.94 -2.19 -13.45
CA LEU A 636 33.37 -2.19 -14.86
C LEU A 636 33.01 -0.84 -15.47
N ALA A 637 33.98 0.06 -15.62
CA ALA A 637 33.78 1.41 -16.14
C ALA A 637 34.19 1.55 -17.62
N GLY A 638 33.75 2.64 -18.25
CA GLY A 638 34.13 3.01 -19.62
C GLY A 638 33.56 2.08 -20.70
N LEU A 639 32.46 1.37 -20.41
CA LEU A 639 31.86 0.44 -21.37
C LEU A 639 31.04 1.21 -22.39
N GLU A 640 31.28 0.93 -23.68
CA GLU A 640 30.55 1.57 -24.78
C GLU A 640 29.49 0.62 -25.36
N PRO A 641 28.28 1.14 -25.66
CA PRO A 641 27.21 0.33 -26.23
C PRO A 641 27.52 -0.09 -27.66
N LYS A 642 27.15 -1.33 -27.97
CA LYS A 642 27.21 -1.92 -29.32
C LYS A 642 25.87 -2.59 -29.68
N PRO A 643 25.65 -2.94 -30.95
CA PRO A 643 24.58 -3.88 -31.31
C PRO A 643 24.67 -5.16 -30.47
N LYS A 644 23.53 -5.77 -30.11
CA LYS A 644 23.44 -6.88 -29.14
C LYS A 644 24.45 -8.01 -29.40
N THR A 645 24.56 -8.44 -30.65
CA THR A 645 25.45 -9.53 -31.07
C THR A 645 26.92 -9.11 -31.17
N ALA A 646 27.20 -7.81 -31.34
CA ALA A 646 28.55 -7.25 -31.45
C ALA A 646 29.12 -6.78 -30.10
N ALA A 647 28.32 -6.76 -29.03
CA ALA A 647 28.74 -6.35 -27.69
C ALA A 647 29.72 -7.34 -27.04
N GLY A 648 29.77 -8.59 -27.52
CA GLY A 648 30.65 -9.63 -27.02
C GLY A 648 30.27 -10.13 -25.63
N GLN A 649 31.16 -10.90 -25.02
CA GLN A 649 30.99 -11.49 -23.69
C GLN A 649 32.17 -11.14 -22.79
N ARG A 650 31.93 -11.14 -21.48
CA ARG A 650 32.95 -10.96 -20.45
C ARG A 650 32.68 -11.91 -19.28
N ALA A 651 33.66 -12.74 -18.94
CA ALA A 651 33.61 -13.55 -17.73
C ALA A 651 33.80 -12.67 -16.48
N VAL A 652 33.02 -12.94 -15.44
CA VAL A 652 33.03 -12.22 -14.16
C VAL A 652 33.12 -13.23 -13.03
N THR A 653 34.08 -13.03 -12.12
CA THR A 653 34.22 -13.80 -10.87
C THR A 653 33.89 -12.85 -9.72
N LEU A 654 32.93 -13.25 -8.85
CA LEU A 654 32.36 -12.42 -7.79
C LEU A 654 33.20 -12.36 -6.52
#